data_AF-A0A6J4XQE1-F1
#
_entry.id   AF-A0A6J4XQE1-F1
#
_cell.length_a   1.000
_cell.length_b   1.000
_cell.length_c   1.000
_cell.angle_alpha   90.00
_cell.angle_beta   90.00
_cell.angle_gamma   90.00
#
_symmetry.space_group_name_H-M   'P 1'
#
loop_
_entity.id
_entity.type
_entity.pdbx_description
1 polymer ?
#
loop_
_entity_poly.entity_id
_entity_poly.type
_entity_poly.pdbx_seq_one_letter_code
_entity_poly.pdbx_strand_id
1 'polypeptide(L)'
;MGSKGLKALIVNRNGKSPDAMTDPAGFKKAAKVFAKAVKEDMFSGYVLPPLGTAVLVAPINAAGAFPSYNATNGVFDGWEKISGEALAATLQERGGKTTHMGCAQCIIHCSNEFVDPQSNYVTASLEYETIWAMGGMCGIDDLDTIARLDFLSDDIGVDTMNTGVAMAVAMDAGYKSFGDRKAAIEMVEEIADGTDFGRILGNGPAAVGKHLKHHRVPVVKNQSIAAYDPRAIQGMGVTYATSPMGADHTAGNVIDKNLDSFGGSLNPLKAEGQVEVSREYQIDVAAFDCTGLCVFANSAVNTNAKAAEALLTMIYAKFGTRLTSADKRALGIRVLKAEREFNRKAGFTKADDRLARFFYEEPLPPHNTVVIVSDEEMMADVARSIKPYQDAYTTFLRLPETGRNKEEIIAEMDALRAKEESKWKDGFVSGAVYHGDEAHIDFLNRVYTINSQTNPLHTDVWPSITKYEAEVVSMTANMLNGDKVTEDPDLDDEVCGVVSSGGTESILLAMKTYRDWARDMKGISKPEMIVPITAHAAFDKAAQYFNIKMIRIPVDADFKADVAKTRDAITPNTIVIVGSAPSFPHGTIDPIEALSELAREADIGFHTDACLGGFILPWAEKLGYDIPLFDFRLRGVTSISVDTHKYGYAAKGSSVILYRSIELRRHQFYTTTDWPGGLYLSPTFARSRAGALSATAWAAMVAIGEQGYLEIAKKILETAEVIKKGIQEIPELHILGDPLWDIAFSSETLNIYRIMDVMGEKKWSLNGLQNPPGVHICLTHRHSQAGLAEKFIADLNDAVARVKADPDKETDGVGRLYGMSANIPIKGVMDAFLKRYMDLVYKL
;
A
#
# COMPACT_ATOMS: atom_id res chain seq x y z
N MET A 1 -9.07 34.19 0.30
CA MET A 1 -8.24 35.43 0.34
C MET A 1 -8.39 36.21 1.65
N GLY A 2 -9.59 36.28 2.23
CA GLY A 2 -9.84 36.91 3.54
C GLY A 2 -9.05 36.29 4.71
N SER A 3 -8.97 34.96 4.79
CA SER A 3 -8.16 34.24 5.81
C SER A 3 -6.66 34.50 5.72
N LYS A 4 -6.17 34.96 4.56
CA LYS A 4 -4.77 35.36 4.33
C LYS A 4 -4.53 36.85 4.60
N GLY A 5 -5.53 37.59 5.08
CA GLY A 5 -5.43 39.03 5.33
C GLY A 5 -5.24 39.88 4.07
N LEU A 6 -5.53 39.35 2.88
CA LEU A 6 -5.34 40.08 1.62
C LEU A 6 -6.43 41.14 1.46
N LYS A 7 -6.05 42.42 1.61
CA LYS A 7 -6.96 43.58 1.53
C LYS A 7 -7.17 44.12 0.11
N ALA A 8 -6.22 43.92 -0.80
CA ALA A 8 -6.30 44.34 -2.19
C ALA A 8 -5.32 43.55 -3.07
N LEU A 9 -5.70 43.31 -4.33
CA LEU A 9 -4.82 42.85 -5.41
C LEU A 9 -4.54 44.04 -6.34
N ILE A 10 -3.32 44.56 -6.31
CA ILE A 10 -2.90 45.62 -7.23
C ILE A 10 -2.38 44.96 -8.51
N VAL A 11 -3.25 44.85 -9.52
CA VAL A 11 -2.87 44.35 -10.84
C VAL A 11 -2.16 45.48 -11.60
N ASN A 12 -0.84 45.35 -11.76
CA ASN A 12 -0.06 46.30 -12.54
C ASN A 12 -0.38 46.16 -14.04
N ARG A 13 -1.00 47.19 -14.65
CA ARG A 13 -1.31 47.23 -16.09
C ARG A 13 -0.12 47.58 -16.99
N ASN A 14 1.12 47.59 -16.47
CA ASN A 14 2.32 47.90 -17.24
C ASN A 14 2.66 46.86 -18.33
N GLY A 15 2.03 45.67 -18.32
CA GLY A 15 2.08 44.73 -19.43
C GLY A 15 1.19 45.21 -20.59
N LYS A 16 1.73 46.03 -21.50
CA LYS A 16 0.99 46.55 -22.67
C LYS A 16 1.01 45.64 -23.89
N SER A 17 1.67 44.49 -23.81
CA SER A 17 1.89 43.61 -24.96
C SER A 17 1.85 42.15 -24.50
N PRO A 18 1.04 41.28 -25.13
CA PRO A 18 1.14 39.84 -24.89
C PRO A 18 2.52 39.35 -25.31
N ASP A 19 3.01 38.26 -24.69
CA ASP A 19 4.27 37.64 -25.09
C ASP A 19 4.29 37.36 -26.60
N ALA A 20 5.44 37.62 -27.22
CA ALA A 20 5.62 37.36 -28.65
C ALA A 20 5.25 35.90 -28.99
N MET A 21 4.50 35.72 -30.07
CA MET A 21 4.18 34.39 -30.60
C MET A 21 5.26 34.00 -31.61
N THR A 22 5.63 32.71 -31.62
CA THR A 22 6.60 32.18 -32.60
C THR A 22 6.06 32.25 -34.03
N ASP A 23 4.76 31.95 -34.22
CA ASP A 23 4.06 32.02 -35.51
C ASP A 23 2.65 32.63 -35.35
N PRO A 24 2.52 33.97 -35.40
CA PRO A 24 1.22 34.64 -35.27
C PRO A 24 0.21 34.25 -36.35
N ALA A 25 0.66 33.97 -37.58
CA ALA A 25 -0.22 33.64 -38.70
C ALA A 25 -0.77 32.21 -38.57
N GLY A 26 0.09 31.25 -38.22
CA GLY A 26 -0.29 29.89 -37.90
C GLY A 26 -1.23 29.81 -36.71
N PHE A 27 -0.94 30.56 -35.64
CA PHE A 27 -1.83 30.65 -34.47
C PHE A 27 -3.23 31.12 -34.87
N LYS A 28 -3.34 32.21 -35.63
CA LYS A 28 -4.63 32.76 -36.08
C LYS A 28 -5.40 31.77 -36.96
N LYS A 29 -4.71 31.01 -37.81
CA LYS A 29 -5.33 29.98 -38.66
C LYS A 29 -5.87 28.83 -37.81
N ALA A 30 -5.05 28.30 -36.90
CA ALA A 30 -5.44 27.20 -36.01
C ALA A 30 -6.56 27.61 -35.05
N ALA A 31 -6.48 28.80 -34.43
CA ALA A 31 -7.51 29.33 -33.56
C ALA A 31 -8.87 29.49 -34.25
N LYS A 32 -8.91 29.83 -35.55
CA LYS A 32 -10.16 29.84 -36.33
C LYS A 32 -10.76 28.44 -36.48
N VAL A 33 -9.92 27.42 -36.71
CA VAL A 33 -10.38 26.02 -36.81
C VAL A 33 -10.91 25.55 -35.47
N PHE A 34 -10.16 25.79 -34.39
CA PHE A 34 -10.57 25.47 -33.02
C PHE A 34 -11.89 26.16 -32.64
N ALA A 35 -11.97 27.49 -32.80
CA ALA A 35 -13.17 28.25 -32.46
C ALA A 35 -14.40 27.85 -33.29
N LYS A 36 -14.20 27.49 -34.57
CA LYS A 36 -15.28 26.94 -35.41
C LYS A 36 -15.78 25.61 -34.85
N ALA A 37 -14.87 24.69 -34.52
CA ALA A 37 -15.23 23.39 -33.96
C ALA A 37 -15.97 23.51 -32.62
N VAL A 38 -15.54 24.42 -31.73
CA VAL A 38 -16.24 24.67 -30.45
C VAL A 38 -17.66 25.22 -30.65
N LYS A 39 -17.87 26.07 -31.66
CA LYS A 39 -19.20 26.62 -31.99
C LYS A 39 -20.12 25.63 -32.72
N GLU A 40 -19.53 24.65 -33.41
CA GLU A 40 -20.27 23.61 -34.12
C GLU A 40 -20.49 22.34 -33.25
N ASP A 41 -19.83 22.24 -32.10
CA ASP A 41 -20.04 21.16 -31.13
C ASP A 41 -21.45 21.23 -30.52
N MET A 42 -22.11 20.08 -30.43
CA MET A 42 -23.49 19.99 -29.97
C MET A 42 -23.65 20.55 -28.55
N PHE A 43 -22.74 20.20 -27.65
CA PHE A 43 -22.85 20.61 -26.26
C PHE A 43 -22.44 22.08 -26.09
N SER A 44 -21.22 22.45 -26.48
CA SER A 44 -20.72 23.80 -26.24
C SER A 44 -21.33 24.88 -27.15
N GLY A 45 -21.74 24.53 -28.37
CA GLY A 45 -22.24 25.48 -29.36
C GLY A 45 -23.75 25.68 -29.37
N TYR A 46 -24.53 24.67 -28.97
CA TYR A 46 -25.99 24.67 -29.13
C TYR A 46 -26.78 24.42 -27.84
N VAL A 47 -26.22 23.68 -26.88
CA VAL A 47 -26.90 23.36 -25.62
C VAL A 47 -26.57 24.37 -24.52
N LEU A 48 -25.28 24.61 -24.28
CA LEU A 48 -24.83 25.53 -23.22
C LEU A 48 -25.30 26.98 -23.41
N PRO A 49 -25.33 27.58 -24.62
CA PRO A 49 -25.77 28.97 -24.75
C PRO A 49 -27.21 29.21 -24.27
N PRO A 50 -28.25 28.46 -24.70
CA PRO A 50 -29.63 28.73 -24.28
C PRO A 50 -30.00 28.21 -22.89
N LEU A 51 -29.30 27.22 -22.34
CA LEU A 51 -29.69 26.54 -21.09
C LEU A 51 -28.63 26.63 -19.97
N GLY A 52 -27.42 27.09 -20.29
CA GLY A 52 -26.28 27.07 -19.38
C GLY A 52 -25.92 25.65 -18.91
N THR A 53 -25.19 25.56 -17.80
CA THR A 53 -24.89 24.26 -17.17
C THR A 53 -26.13 23.63 -16.53
N ALA A 54 -27.15 24.42 -16.20
CA ALA A 54 -28.42 23.98 -15.61
C ALA A 54 -29.16 22.91 -16.45
N VAL A 55 -28.80 22.76 -17.73
CA VAL A 55 -29.24 21.62 -18.57
C VAL A 55 -28.95 20.25 -17.93
N LEU A 56 -27.97 20.16 -17.02
CA LEU A 56 -27.58 18.91 -16.37
C LEU A 56 -28.56 18.44 -15.29
N VAL A 57 -29.47 19.29 -14.79
CA VAL A 57 -30.46 18.89 -13.76
C VAL A 57 -31.27 17.69 -14.23
N ALA A 58 -31.86 17.77 -15.44
CA ALA A 58 -32.73 16.73 -15.97
C ALA A 58 -32.02 15.37 -16.18
N PRO A 59 -30.90 15.27 -16.94
CA PRO A 59 -30.27 13.98 -17.20
C PRO A 59 -29.64 13.36 -15.95
N ILE A 60 -29.09 14.16 -15.01
CA ILE A 60 -28.50 13.63 -13.79
C ILE A 60 -29.58 13.16 -12.80
N ASN A 61 -30.70 13.87 -12.71
CA ASN A 61 -31.86 13.40 -11.96
C ASN A 61 -32.43 12.12 -12.57
N ALA A 62 -32.59 12.05 -13.90
CA ALA A 62 -33.04 10.84 -14.58
C ALA A 62 -32.11 9.63 -14.37
N ALA A 63 -30.80 9.87 -14.24
CA ALA A 63 -29.82 8.85 -13.92
C ALA A 63 -29.92 8.33 -12.46
N GLY A 64 -30.73 8.97 -11.60
CA GLY A 64 -30.75 8.69 -10.15
C GLY A 64 -29.47 9.12 -9.44
N ALA A 65 -28.76 10.10 -10.01
CA ALA A 65 -27.45 10.55 -9.54
C ALA A 65 -27.44 12.02 -9.11
N PHE A 66 -28.62 12.64 -8.89
CA PHE A 66 -28.79 14.02 -8.42
C PHE A 66 -29.00 14.01 -6.89
N PRO A 67 -27.93 14.19 -6.09
CA PRO A 67 -28.01 14.05 -4.64
C PRO A 67 -28.97 15.08 -4.05
N SER A 68 -29.95 14.62 -3.29
CA SER A 68 -31.04 15.45 -2.77
C SER A 68 -31.25 15.19 -1.29
N TYR A 69 -31.70 16.22 -0.56
CA TYR A 69 -31.94 16.15 0.89
C TYR A 69 -30.71 15.62 1.66
N ASN A 70 -29.58 16.33 1.55
CA ASN A 70 -28.26 15.90 2.03
C ASN A 70 -27.82 14.52 1.50
N ALA A 71 -28.04 14.27 0.22
CA ALA A 71 -27.72 13.00 -0.46
C ALA A 71 -28.38 11.77 0.19
N THR A 72 -29.62 11.89 0.68
CA THR A 72 -30.43 10.73 1.07
C THR A 72 -31.16 10.12 -0.14
N ASN A 73 -31.45 10.93 -1.17
CA ASN A 73 -32.06 10.50 -2.42
C ASN A 73 -31.17 10.87 -3.63
N GLY A 74 -31.19 10.05 -4.67
CA GLY A 74 -30.52 10.34 -5.95
C GLY A 74 -31.42 11.07 -6.95
N VAL A 75 -32.63 11.44 -6.54
CA VAL A 75 -33.63 12.20 -7.29
C VAL A 75 -34.28 13.25 -6.40
N PHE A 76 -34.73 14.34 -7.00
CA PHE A 76 -35.45 15.42 -6.33
C PHE A 76 -36.87 15.56 -6.87
N ASP A 77 -37.88 15.45 -6.00
CA ASP A 77 -39.25 15.80 -6.37
C ASP A 77 -39.38 17.32 -6.55
N GLY A 78 -39.78 17.76 -7.76
CA GLY A 78 -39.84 19.18 -8.11
C GLY A 78 -38.63 19.70 -8.90
N TRP A 79 -37.70 18.82 -9.31
CA TRP A 79 -36.55 19.18 -10.16
C TRP A 79 -36.95 19.92 -11.43
N GLU A 80 -38.14 19.66 -11.99
CA GLU A 80 -38.65 20.30 -13.20
C GLU A 80 -38.81 21.81 -13.04
N LYS A 81 -39.01 22.31 -11.81
CA LYS A 81 -39.16 23.74 -11.51
C LYS A 81 -37.84 24.49 -11.47
N ILE A 82 -36.75 23.75 -11.30
CA ILE A 82 -35.39 24.29 -11.18
C ILE A 82 -34.47 23.78 -12.29
N SER A 83 -35.01 23.17 -13.35
CA SER A 83 -34.24 22.69 -14.49
C SER A 83 -33.73 23.84 -15.36
N GLY A 84 -32.77 23.55 -16.26
CA GLY A 84 -32.32 24.51 -17.26
C GLY A 84 -33.45 25.05 -18.15
N GLU A 85 -34.43 24.22 -18.49
CA GLU A 85 -35.62 24.63 -19.25
C GLU A 85 -36.53 25.57 -18.44
N ALA A 86 -36.76 25.28 -17.17
CA ALA A 86 -37.56 26.15 -16.30
C ALA A 86 -36.86 27.49 -16.06
N LEU A 87 -35.54 27.48 -15.88
CA LEU A 87 -34.72 28.67 -15.81
C LEU A 87 -34.85 29.48 -17.11
N ALA A 88 -34.62 28.87 -18.27
CA ALA A 88 -34.73 29.56 -19.55
C ALA A 88 -36.11 30.15 -19.81
N ALA A 89 -37.19 29.41 -19.50
CA ALA A 89 -38.56 29.88 -19.61
C ALA A 89 -38.82 31.08 -18.67
N THR A 90 -38.36 31.00 -17.43
CA THR A 90 -38.48 32.08 -16.42
C THR A 90 -37.77 33.35 -16.90
N LEU A 91 -36.55 33.22 -17.43
CA LEU A 91 -35.79 34.36 -17.95
C LEU A 91 -36.45 34.98 -19.17
N GLN A 92 -36.96 34.15 -20.09
CA GLN A 92 -37.68 34.61 -21.26
C GLN A 92 -38.96 35.37 -20.90
N GLU A 93 -39.69 34.89 -19.90
CA GLU A 93 -40.92 35.53 -19.40
C GLU A 93 -40.62 36.87 -18.72
N ARG A 94 -39.58 36.93 -17.88
CA ARG A 94 -39.28 38.08 -17.01
C ARG A 94 -38.31 39.09 -17.63
N GLY A 95 -37.82 38.86 -18.84
CA GLY A 95 -36.89 39.76 -19.54
C GLY A 95 -35.42 39.64 -19.09
N GLY A 96 -35.05 38.51 -18.49
CA GLY A 96 -33.65 38.15 -18.21
C GLY A 96 -32.91 37.65 -19.45
N LYS A 97 -31.65 37.24 -19.29
CA LYS A 97 -30.85 36.71 -20.40
C LYS A 97 -30.49 35.25 -20.17
N THR A 98 -30.82 34.39 -21.12
CA THR A 98 -30.39 32.98 -21.11
C THR A 98 -28.94 32.81 -21.54
N THR A 99 -28.38 33.79 -22.23
CA THR A 99 -27.01 33.75 -22.77
C THR A 99 -26.34 35.12 -22.70
N HIS A 100 -25.11 35.16 -22.21
CA HIS A 100 -24.21 36.31 -22.35
C HIS A 100 -22.74 35.90 -22.19
N MET A 101 -21.85 36.86 -22.45
CA MET A 101 -20.40 36.69 -22.25
C MET A 101 -20.04 36.89 -20.78
N GLY A 102 -20.02 35.80 -19.99
CA GLY A 102 -19.62 35.83 -18.58
C GLY A 102 -18.09 35.82 -18.36
N CYS A 103 -17.34 35.05 -19.16
CA CYS A 103 -15.87 35.00 -19.09
C CYS A 103 -15.21 35.96 -20.10
N ALA A 104 -13.98 36.39 -19.82
CA ALA A 104 -13.20 37.20 -20.74
C ALA A 104 -12.91 36.44 -22.06
N GLN A 105 -13.23 37.06 -23.20
CA GLN A 105 -13.06 36.46 -24.54
C GLN A 105 -13.87 35.15 -24.75
N CYS A 106 -14.97 34.97 -24.01
CA CYS A 106 -15.80 33.77 -24.12
C CYS A 106 -16.40 33.62 -25.53
N ILE A 107 -16.36 32.40 -26.07
CA ILE A 107 -16.98 32.05 -27.36
C ILE A 107 -18.17 31.10 -27.23
N ILE A 108 -18.48 30.67 -25.99
CA ILE A 108 -19.53 29.68 -25.65
C ILE A 108 -20.79 30.37 -25.12
N HIS A 109 -20.65 31.44 -24.33
CA HIS A 109 -21.76 32.20 -23.74
C HIS A 109 -22.74 31.37 -22.89
N CYS A 110 -22.22 30.47 -22.05
CA CYS A 110 -23.01 29.58 -21.18
C CYS A 110 -23.68 30.26 -19.97
N SER A 111 -23.44 31.55 -19.75
CA SER A 111 -23.87 32.25 -18.55
C SER A 111 -25.22 32.95 -18.73
N ASN A 112 -26.01 33.05 -17.66
CA ASN A 112 -27.32 33.68 -17.63
C ASN A 112 -27.38 34.90 -16.69
N GLU A 113 -28.37 35.76 -16.87
CA GLU A 113 -28.69 36.88 -15.96
C GLU A 113 -30.09 36.69 -15.40
N PHE A 114 -30.19 36.28 -14.13
CA PHE A 114 -31.45 36.07 -13.44
C PHE A 114 -32.05 37.38 -12.97
N VAL A 115 -33.35 37.52 -13.18
CA VAL A 115 -34.13 38.71 -12.82
C VAL A 115 -35.36 38.32 -11.99
N ASP A 116 -35.72 39.21 -11.08
CA ASP A 116 -36.92 39.08 -10.27
C ASP A 116 -38.20 39.25 -11.14
N PRO A 117 -39.41 39.02 -10.60
CA PRO A 117 -40.66 39.24 -11.34
C PRO A 117 -40.91 40.70 -11.76
N GLN A 118 -40.10 41.65 -11.31
CA GLN A 118 -40.13 43.06 -11.71
C GLN A 118 -39.03 43.39 -12.75
N SER A 119 -38.34 42.36 -13.28
CA SER A 119 -37.23 42.48 -14.24
C SER A 119 -35.99 43.19 -13.68
N ASN A 120 -35.84 43.27 -12.36
CA ASN A 120 -34.59 43.75 -11.75
C ASN A 120 -33.57 42.62 -11.72
N TYR A 121 -32.32 42.96 -12.04
CA TYR A 121 -31.19 42.04 -11.92
C TYR A 121 -31.05 41.54 -10.47
N VAL A 122 -30.95 40.22 -10.31
CA VAL A 122 -30.67 39.56 -9.03
C VAL A 122 -29.26 39.03 -9.01
N THR A 123 -28.93 38.11 -9.93
CA THR A 123 -27.63 37.44 -9.96
C THR A 123 -27.28 36.95 -11.37
N ALA A 124 -26.00 36.67 -11.59
CA ALA A 124 -25.45 35.93 -12.73
C ALA A 124 -24.25 35.14 -12.21
N SER A 125 -24.13 33.83 -12.40
CA SER A 125 -24.89 32.90 -13.24
C SER A 125 -25.53 31.82 -12.38
N LEU A 126 -26.83 31.51 -12.58
CA LEU A 126 -27.39 30.31 -11.96
C LEU A 126 -26.89 29.06 -12.67
N GLU A 127 -25.84 28.47 -12.10
CA GLU A 127 -25.19 27.25 -12.60
C GLU A 127 -25.81 25.99 -11.97
N TYR A 128 -25.61 24.86 -12.64
CA TYR A 128 -26.08 23.55 -12.19
C TYR A 128 -25.68 23.24 -10.74
N GLU A 129 -24.44 23.52 -10.38
CA GLU A 129 -23.87 23.29 -9.05
C GLU A 129 -24.58 24.13 -7.98
N THR A 130 -24.84 25.42 -8.25
CA THR A 130 -25.60 26.30 -7.35
C THR A 130 -27.04 25.81 -7.22
N ILE A 131 -27.70 25.50 -8.35
CA ILE A 131 -29.08 25.00 -8.37
C ILE A 131 -29.20 23.70 -7.57
N TRP A 132 -28.22 22.80 -7.70
CA TRP A 132 -28.17 21.58 -6.93
C TRP A 132 -27.93 21.84 -5.44
N ALA A 133 -26.88 22.58 -5.09
CA ALA A 133 -26.44 22.76 -3.70
C ALA A 133 -27.45 23.56 -2.86
N MET A 134 -28.00 24.63 -3.43
CA MET A 134 -28.99 25.50 -2.76
C MET A 134 -30.43 25.05 -3.00
N GLY A 135 -30.67 24.23 -4.02
CA GLY A 135 -31.96 23.64 -4.34
C GLY A 135 -32.08 22.20 -3.84
N GLY A 136 -31.74 21.23 -4.70
CA GLY A 136 -31.95 19.80 -4.45
C GLY A 136 -31.38 19.27 -3.12
N MET A 137 -30.17 19.69 -2.74
CA MET A 137 -29.56 19.30 -1.46
C MET A 137 -30.34 19.83 -0.25
N CYS A 138 -30.92 21.03 -0.36
CA CYS A 138 -31.71 21.68 0.68
C CYS A 138 -33.22 21.42 0.57
N GLY A 139 -33.67 20.68 -0.45
CA GLY A 139 -35.08 20.43 -0.72
C GLY A 139 -35.86 21.63 -1.26
N ILE A 140 -35.19 22.59 -1.90
CA ILE A 140 -35.78 23.84 -2.39
C ILE A 140 -36.01 23.76 -3.91
N ASP A 141 -37.26 23.94 -4.34
CA ASP A 141 -37.73 23.83 -5.72
C ASP A 141 -38.07 25.19 -6.37
N ASP A 142 -37.37 26.26 -5.95
CA ASP A 142 -37.73 27.64 -6.26
C ASP A 142 -36.54 28.46 -6.75
N LEU A 143 -36.56 28.81 -8.03
CA LEU A 143 -35.48 29.57 -8.66
C LEU A 143 -35.27 30.96 -8.04
N ASP A 144 -36.33 31.63 -7.57
CA ASP A 144 -36.22 32.93 -6.91
C ASP A 144 -35.45 32.83 -5.58
N THR A 145 -35.74 31.81 -4.77
CA THR A 145 -35.00 31.53 -3.53
C THR A 145 -33.55 31.16 -3.83
N ILE A 146 -33.31 30.29 -4.82
CA ILE A 146 -31.96 29.87 -5.21
C ILE A 146 -31.15 31.07 -5.73
N ALA A 147 -31.74 31.93 -6.56
CA ALA A 147 -31.12 33.18 -7.03
C ALA A 147 -30.77 34.12 -5.89
N ARG A 148 -31.61 34.19 -4.85
CA ARG A 148 -31.32 35.00 -3.66
C ARG A 148 -30.15 34.44 -2.86
N LEU A 149 -30.06 33.12 -2.70
CA LEU A 149 -28.94 32.46 -2.01
C LEU A 149 -27.63 32.59 -2.77
N ASP A 150 -27.68 32.52 -4.10
CA ASP A 150 -26.56 32.78 -5.00
C ASP A 150 -26.06 34.22 -4.86
N PHE A 151 -26.96 35.21 -4.98
CA PHE A 151 -26.64 36.62 -4.74
C PHE A 151 -25.99 36.85 -3.38
N LEU A 152 -26.53 36.27 -2.32
CA LEU A 152 -25.97 36.43 -0.97
C LEU A 152 -24.58 35.80 -0.88
N SER A 153 -24.35 34.64 -1.50
CA SER A 153 -23.06 33.97 -1.49
C SER A 153 -21.99 34.82 -2.19
N ASP A 154 -22.34 35.42 -3.34
CA ASP A 154 -21.47 36.34 -4.07
C ASP A 154 -21.16 37.62 -3.29
N ASP A 155 -22.17 38.24 -2.67
CA ASP A 155 -22.01 39.48 -1.90
C ASP A 155 -21.16 39.26 -0.63
N ILE A 156 -21.34 38.12 0.05
CA ILE A 156 -20.59 37.73 1.25
C ILE A 156 -19.18 37.21 0.89
N GLY A 157 -19.01 36.64 -0.30
CA GLY A 157 -17.76 36.06 -0.78
C GLY A 157 -17.52 34.62 -0.30
N VAL A 158 -18.58 33.80 -0.29
CA VAL A 158 -18.54 32.37 0.01
C VAL A 158 -18.94 31.54 -1.21
N ASP A 159 -18.45 30.29 -1.27
CA ASP A 159 -18.76 29.35 -2.34
C ASP A 159 -20.17 28.75 -2.18
N THR A 160 -20.98 28.78 -3.24
CA THR A 160 -22.38 28.31 -3.19
C THR A 160 -22.47 26.81 -2.92
N MET A 161 -21.54 26.01 -3.45
CA MET A 161 -21.54 24.55 -3.25
C MET A 161 -21.30 24.19 -1.79
N ASN A 162 -20.19 24.65 -1.19
CA ASN A 162 -19.89 24.36 0.21
C ASN A 162 -20.96 24.94 1.13
N THR A 163 -21.46 26.15 0.84
CA THR A 163 -22.50 26.79 1.67
C THR A 163 -23.80 25.99 1.61
N GLY A 164 -24.30 25.65 0.42
CA GLY A 164 -25.52 24.87 0.25
C GLY A 164 -25.43 23.47 0.84
N VAL A 165 -24.30 22.78 0.66
CA VAL A 165 -24.08 21.46 1.28
C VAL A 165 -23.97 21.58 2.81
N ALA A 166 -23.37 22.64 3.35
CA ALA A 166 -23.32 22.88 4.78
C ALA A 166 -24.72 23.13 5.37
N MET A 167 -25.57 23.88 4.66
CA MET A 167 -26.98 24.07 4.99
C MET A 167 -27.75 22.75 4.97
N ALA A 168 -27.54 21.92 3.95
CA ALA A 168 -28.17 20.61 3.85
C ALA A 168 -27.76 19.68 5.00
N VAL A 169 -26.48 19.66 5.38
CA VAL A 169 -25.99 18.93 6.57
C VAL A 169 -26.66 19.44 7.85
N ALA A 170 -26.84 20.76 7.98
CA ALA A 170 -27.53 21.34 9.13
C ALA A 170 -29.02 20.94 9.17
N MET A 171 -29.70 20.96 8.02
CA MET A 171 -31.10 20.54 7.90
C MET A 171 -31.27 19.05 8.24
N ASP A 172 -30.39 18.20 7.72
CA ASP A 172 -30.40 16.76 7.98
C ASP A 172 -30.13 16.42 9.45
N ALA A 173 -29.30 17.23 10.11
CA ALA A 173 -29.06 17.14 11.56
C ALA A 173 -30.22 17.70 12.42
N GLY A 174 -31.28 18.22 11.80
CA GLY A 174 -32.48 18.76 12.47
C GLY A 174 -32.36 20.19 12.97
N TYR A 175 -31.36 20.96 12.52
CA TYR A 175 -31.23 22.39 12.87
C TYR A 175 -32.35 23.24 12.26
N LYS A 176 -32.72 22.93 11.01
CA LYS A 176 -33.85 23.51 10.25
C LYS A 176 -34.51 22.42 9.40
N SER A 177 -35.68 22.70 8.84
CA SER A 177 -36.39 21.76 7.96
C SER A 177 -35.92 21.89 6.51
N PHE A 178 -35.81 20.76 5.80
CA PHE A 178 -35.67 20.78 4.34
C PHE A 178 -36.85 21.50 3.67
N GLY A 179 -36.57 22.23 2.60
CA GLY A 179 -37.55 23.02 1.84
C GLY A 179 -37.98 24.34 2.51
N ASP A 180 -37.50 24.66 3.71
CA ASP A 180 -37.77 25.96 4.34
C ASP A 180 -36.92 27.06 3.70
N ARG A 181 -37.51 27.71 2.70
CA ARG A 181 -36.90 28.79 1.91
C ARG A 181 -36.43 29.97 2.77
N LYS A 182 -37.20 30.33 3.80
CA LYS A 182 -36.88 31.47 4.67
C LYS A 182 -35.70 31.12 5.57
N ALA A 183 -35.73 29.94 6.19
CA ALA A 183 -34.63 29.46 7.02
C ALA A 183 -33.33 29.31 6.22
N ALA A 184 -33.41 28.90 4.96
CA ALA A 184 -32.24 28.81 4.09
C ALA A 184 -31.56 30.18 3.88
N ILE A 185 -32.36 31.22 3.59
CA ILE A 185 -31.87 32.60 3.44
C ILE A 185 -31.27 33.10 4.76
N GLU A 186 -31.98 32.91 5.88
CA GLU A 186 -31.52 33.32 7.22
C GLU A 186 -30.17 32.67 7.57
N MET A 187 -29.97 31.39 7.23
CA MET A 187 -28.70 30.70 7.48
C MET A 187 -27.52 31.33 6.74
N VAL A 188 -27.71 31.76 5.48
CA VAL A 188 -26.64 32.46 4.74
C VAL A 188 -26.41 33.87 5.28
N GLU A 189 -27.48 34.58 5.66
CA GLU A 189 -27.37 35.90 6.31
C GLU A 189 -26.62 35.82 7.66
N GLU A 190 -26.80 34.74 8.43
CA GLU A 190 -26.04 34.50 9.66
C GLU A 190 -24.51 34.46 9.43
N ILE A 191 -24.06 34.01 8.25
CA ILE A 191 -22.64 34.03 7.86
C ILE A 191 -22.14 35.48 7.78
N ALA A 192 -22.92 36.36 7.14
CA ALA A 192 -22.60 37.78 7.00
C ALA A 192 -22.58 38.48 8.37
N ASP A 193 -23.57 38.18 9.20
CA ASP A 193 -23.69 38.73 10.55
C ASP A 193 -22.60 38.19 11.50
N GLY A 194 -21.96 37.08 11.14
CA GLY A 194 -20.88 36.46 11.90
C GLY A 194 -21.36 35.90 13.24
N THR A 195 -22.61 35.39 13.29
CA THR A 195 -23.15 34.67 14.45
C THR A 195 -22.30 33.45 14.77
N ASP A 196 -22.45 32.88 15.97
CA ASP A 196 -21.68 31.69 16.35
C ASP A 196 -21.91 30.53 15.37
N PHE A 197 -23.16 30.31 14.96
CA PHE A 197 -23.49 29.27 13.98
C PHE A 197 -23.13 29.69 12.54
N GLY A 198 -23.33 30.95 12.16
CA GLY A 198 -22.92 31.49 10.86
C GLY A 198 -21.43 31.35 10.59
N ARG A 199 -20.58 31.50 11.63
CA ARG A 199 -19.13 31.20 11.53
C ARG A 199 -18.85 29.72 11.26
N ILE A 200 -19.65 28.81 11.81
CA ILE A 200 -19.50 27.38 11.58
C ILE A 200 -19.97 27.04 10.16
N LEU A 201 -21.11 27.57 9.75
CA LEU A 201 -21.67 27.40 8.42
C LEU A 201 -20.73 27.90 7.33
N GLY A 202 -20.16 29.09 7.49
CA GLY A 202 -19.18 29.67 6.57
C GLY A 202 -17.83 28.92 6.51
N ASN A 203 -17.55 28.00 7.43
CA ASN A 203 -16.39 27.09 7.36
C ASN A 203 -16.70 25.78 6.60
N GLY A 204 -17.90 25.65 6.05
CA GLY A 204 -18.28 24.55 5.16
C GLY A 204 -18.82 23.31 5.86
N PRO A 205 -19.21 22.29 5.08
CA PRO A 205 -20.00 21.15 5.56
C PRO A 205 -19.26 20.27 6.56
N ALA A 206 -17.94 20.14 6.45
CA ALA A 206 -17.13 19.40 7.42
C ALA A 206 -17.18 20.03 8.82
N ALA A 207 -17.17 21.37 8.89
CA ALA A 207 -17.26 22.11 10.16
C ALA A 207 -18.66 21.97 10.78
N VAL A 208 -19.72 22.11 9.98
CA VAL A 208 -21.11 21.91 10.41
C VAL A 208 -21.33 20.49 10.91
N GLY A 209 -20.94 19.48 10.14
CA GLY A 209 -21.10 18.07 10.50
C GLY A 209 -20.38 17.73 11.81
N LYS A 210 -19.16 18.25 12.01
CA LYS A 210 -18.43 18.10 13.28
C LYS A 210 -19.14 18.78 14.45
N HIS A 211 -19.64 20.00 14.25
CA HIS A 211 -20.32 20.76 15.30
C HIS A 211 -21.61 20.08 15.75
N LEU A 212 -22.44 19.64 14.79
CA LEU A 212 -23.73 18.98 15.04
C LEU A 212 -23.58 17.48 15.32
N LYS A 213 -22.36 16.93 15.23
CA LYS A 213 -22.04 15.50 15.38
C LYS A 213 -22.84 14.62 14.42
N HIS A 214 -23.02 15.09 13.19
CA HIS A 214 -23.74 14.38 12.14
C HIS A 214 -22.81 13.46 11.35
N HIS A 215 -23.32 12.29 10.95
CA HIS A 215 -22.53 11.25 10.28
C HIS A 215 -22.57 11.38 8.75
N ARG A 216 -23.65 11.93 8.19
CA ARG A 216 -23.82 12.12 6.75
C ARG A 216 -23.28 13.48 6.34
N VAL A 217 -21.99 13.52 6.04
CA VAL A 217 -21.27 14.73 5.64
C VAL A 217 -20.60 14.46 4.29
N PRO A 218 -21.19 14.91 3.17
CA PRO A 218 -20.73 14.56 1.83
C PRO A 218 -19.51 15.39 1.43
N VAL A 219 -18.34 15.02 1.93
CA VAL A 219 -17.06 15.70 1.69
C VAL A 219 -15.92 14.74 1.35
N VAL A 220 -14.94 15.25 0.60
CA VAL A 220 -13.59 14.67 0.46
C VAL A 220 -12.57 15.79 0.66
N LYS A 221 -11.50 15.55 1.44
CA LYS A 221 -10.53 16.60 1.81
C LYS A 221 -11.18 17.84 2.45
N ASN A 222 -12.31 17.63 3.14
CA ASN A 222 -13.19 18.66 3.72
C ASN A 222 -13.92 19.56 2.70
N GLN A 223 -13.74 19.34 1.40
CA GLN A 223 -14.50 20.00 0.34
C GLN A 223 -15.78 19.23 0.05
N SER A 224 -16.91 19.92 -0.13
CA SER A 224 -18.18 19.31 -0.54
C SER A 224 -18.04 18.49 -1.83
N ILE A 225 -18.82 17.41 -1.97
CA ILE A 225 -18.97 16.76 -3.27
C ILE A 225 -19.55 17.71 -4.32
N ALA A 226 -19.32 17.39 -5.59
CA ALA A 226 -20.09 17.94 -6.70
C ALA A 226 -21.45 17.24 -6.87
N ALA A 227 -22.28 17.82 -7.74
CA ALA A 227 -23.69 17.46 -7.97
C ALA A 227 -23.96 16.08 -8.58
N TYR A 228 -22.97 15.17 -8.57
CA TYR A 228 -23.04 13.82 -9.09
C TYR A 228 -22.80 12.82 -7.95
N ASP A 229 -23.82 12.06 -7.58
CA ASP A 229 -23.69 11.11 -6.47
C ASP A 229 -22.80 9.91 -6.86
N PRO A 230 -21.71 9.64 -6.12
CA PRO A 230 -20.77 8.60 -6.48
C PRO A 230 -21.36 7.18 -6.37
N ARG A 231 -22.49 6.99 -5.68
CA ARG A 231 -23.19 5.69 -5.59
C ARG A 231 -23.93 5.34 -6.88
N ALA A 232 -24.40 6.35 -7.61
CA ALA A 232 -25.10 6.18 -8.88
C ALA A 232 -24.16 6.33 -10.09
N ILE A 233 -22.99 6.97 -9.91
CA ILE A 233 -21.94 7.08 -10.94
C ILE A 233 -20.59 6.75 -10.31
N GLN A 234 -20.23 5.46 -10.32
CA GLN A 234 -19.05 4.93 -9.63
C GLN A 234 -17.73 5.61 -10.04
N GLY A 235 -17.57 5.97 -11.32
CA GLY A 235 -16.39 6.68 -11.82
C GLY A 235 -16.20 8.07 -11.21
N MET A 236 -17.29 8.76 -10.83
CA MET A 236 -17.20 10.02 -10.08
C MET A 236 -16.66 9.78 -8.67
N GLY A 237 -17.02 8.66 -8.04
CA GLY A 237 -16.44 8.24 -6.76
C GLY A 237 -14.92 8.07 -6.83
N VAL A 238 -14.40 7.49 -7.93
CA VAL A 238 -12.96 7.40 -8.17
C VAL A 238 -12.33 8.78 -8.33
N THR A 239 -12.93 9.67 -9.12
CA THR A 239 -12.42 11.03 -9.33
C THR A 239 -12.34 11.79 -8.01
N TYR A 240 -13.41 11.78 -7.22
CA TYR A 240 -13.46 12.50 -5.94
C TYR A 240 -12.42 11.99 -4.95
N ALA A 241 -12.23 10.67 -4.87
CA ALA A 241 -11.25 10.06 -3.98
C ALA A 241 -9.82 10.35 -4.44
N THR A 242 -9.52 10.20 -5.73
CA THR A 242 -8.15 10.12 -6.23
C THR A 242 -7.60 11.43 -6.81
N SER A 243 -8.46 12.39 -7.14
CA SER A 243 -8.05 13.71 -7.63
C SER A 243 -7.26 14.47 -6.57
N PRO A 244 -6.18 15.18 -6.95
CA PRO A 244 -5.48 16.08 -6.04
C PRO A 244 -6.42 17.16 -5.48
N MET A 245 -7.37 17.65 -6.27
CA MET A 245 -8.30 18.73 -5.89
C MET A 245 -9.34 18.29 -4.85
N GLY A 246 -9.61 16.98 -4.72
CA GLY A 246 -10.68 16.45 -3.87
C GLY A 246 -11.95 16.16 -4.67
N ALA A 247 -13.12 16.39 -4.08
CA ALA A 247 -14.41 16.06 -4.70
C ALA A 247 -14.86 17.06 -5.79
N ASP A 248 -13.92 17.42 -6.68
CA ASP A 248 -14.14 18.29 -7.82
C ASP A 248 -14.41 17.45 -9.07
N HIS A 249 -15.58 17.62 -9.66
CA HIS A 249 -15.96 16.89 -10.86
C HIS A 249 -15.18 17.37 -12.09
N THR A 250 -14.73 18.63 -12.13
CA THR A 250 -13.99 19.18 -13.27
C THR A 250 -12.66 18.46 -13.44
N ALA A 251 -12.08 17.96 -12.36
CA ALA A 251 -10.84 17.19 -12.38
C ALA A 251 -10.93 15.87 -13.15
N GLY A 252 -12.12 15.34 -13.44
CA GLY A 252 -12.27 14.07 -14.14
C GLY A 252 -13.73 13.65 -14.30
N ASN A 253 -14.52 14.47 -14.99
CA ASN A 253 -15.95 14.23 -15.18
C ASN A 253 -16.17 13.14 -16.23
N VAL A 254 -16.73 12.01 -15.82
CA VAL A 254 -16.87 10.79 -16.65
C VAL A 254 -18.29 10.54 -17.15
N ILE A 255 -19.22 11.50 -16.97
CA ILE A 255 -20.64 11.33 -17.33
C ILE A 255 -20.87 10.97 -18.80
N ASP A 256 -20.02 11.43 -19.72
CA ASP A 256 -20.10 11.12 -21.14
C ASP A 256 -19.78 9.65 -21.47
N LYS A 257 -19.04 8.97 -20.59
CA LYS A 257 -18.79 7.52 -20.67
C LYS A 257 -19.78 6.71 -19.84
N ASN A 258 -20.38 7.31 -18.83
CA ASN A 258 -21.20 6.62 -17.85
C ASN A 258 -22.71 6.69 -18.11
N LEU A 259 -23.21 7.70 -18.84
CA LEU A 259 -24.63 7.93 -18.99
C LEU A 259 -25.06 7.88 -20.47
N ASP A 260 -26.10 7.11 -20.75
CA ASP A 260 -26.64 6.93 -22.11
C ASP A 260 -27.05 8.26 -22.77
N SER A 261 -27.58 9.21 -21.98
CA SER A 261 -27.95 10.56 -22.44
C SER A 261 -26.79 11.35 -23.06
N PHE A 262 -25.55 10.93 -22.79
CA PHE A 262 -24.33 11.54 -23.30
C PHE A 262 -23.52 10.61 -24.21
N GLY A 263 -24.09 9.46 -24.61
CA GLY A 263 -23.40 8.47 -25.44
C GLY A 263 -22.52 7.48 -24.65
N GLY A 264 -22.87 7.25 -23.38
CA GLY A 264 -22.16 6.37 -22.46
C GLY A 264 -21.93 4.95 -22.99
N SER A 265 -20.80 4.39 -22.61
CA SER A 265 -20.37 3.03 -22.96
C SER A 265 -20.10 2.15 -21.74
N LEU A 266 -20.17 2.71 -20.53
CA LEU A 266 -19.89 2.05 -19.26
C LEU A 266 -21.13 2.07 -18.39
N ASN A 267 -21.40 0.97 -17.68
CA ASN A 267 -22.48 0.91 -16.71
C ASN A 267 -22.11 1.73 -15.46
N PRO A 268 -22.84 2.81 -15.13
CA PRO A 268 -22.48 3.72 -14.05
C PRO A 268 -22.66 3.12 -12.65
N LEU A 269 -23.44 2.03 -12.54
CA LEU A 269 -23.75 1.33 -11.30
C LEU A 269 -22.79 0.18 -11.00
N LYS A 270 -21.81 -0.07 -11.88
CA LYS A 270 -20.82 -1.13 -11.71
C LYS A 270 -19.39 -0.61 -11.62
N ALA A 271 -18.49 -1.41 -11.04
CA ALA A 271 -17.09 -1.04 -10.84
C ALA A 271 -16.23 -1.15 -12.11
N GLU A 272 -16.61 -1.99 -13.08
CA GLU A 272 -15.74 -2.30 -14.22
C GLU A 272 -15.48 -1.07 -15.11
N GLY A 273 -14.20 -0.81 -15.39
CA GLY A 273 -13.75 0.29 -16.26
C GLY A 273 -13.77 1.68 -15.62
N GLN A 274 -14.31 1.83 -14.41
CA GLN A 274 -14.49 3.13 -13.74
C GLN A 274 -13.16 3.75 -13.30
N VAL A 275 -12.20 2.92 -12.89
CA VAL A 275 -10.88 3.39 -12.47
C VAL A 275 -10.07 3.86 -13.68
N GLU A 276 -10.10 3.09 -14.76
CA GLU A 276 -9.38 3.42 -15.99
C GLU A 276 -9.91 4.72 -16.61
N VAL A 277 -11.24 4.86 -16.72
CA VAL A 277 -11.85 6.04 -17.33
C VAL A 277 -11.59 7.29 -16.49
N SER A 278 -11.76 7.21 -15.16
CA SER A 278 -11.47 8.34 -14.26
C SER A 278 -10.00 8.77 -14.35
N ARG A 279 -9.07 7.80 -14.35
CA ARG A 279 -7.63 8.10 -14.46
C ARG A 279 -7.28 8.82 -15.77
N GLU A 280 -7.78 8.33 -16.90
CA GLU A 280 -7.45 8.97 -18.19
C GLU A 280 -8.09 10.36 -18.31
N TYR A 281 -9.29 10.58 -17.76
CA TYR A 281 -9.90 11.91 -17.73
C TYR A 281 -9.13 12.86 -16.81
N GLN A 282 -8.68 12.41 -15.64
CA GLN A 282 -7.82 13.22 -14.76
C GLN A 282 -6.54 13.65 -15.46
N ILE A 283 -5.90 12.75 -16.22
CA ILE A 283 -4.69 13.08 -16.98
C ILE A 283 -5.01 14.06 -18.11
N ASP A 284 -6.10 13.86 -18.83
CA ASP A 284 -6.48 14.72 -19.95
C ASP A 284 -6.82 16.14 -19.50
N VAL A 285 -7.65 16.25 -18.45
CA VAL A 285 -8.08 17.55 -17.93
C VAL A 285 -6.92 18.30 -17.29
N ALA A 286 -6.06 17.64 -16.49
CA ALA A 286 -4.89 18.31 -15.92
C ALA A 286 -3.96 18.91 -16.99
N ALA A 287 -3.84 18.25 -18.14
CA ALA A 287 -3.10 18.79 -19.28
C ALA A 287 -3.84 19.93 -19.99
N PHE A 288 -5.16 19.81 -20.15
CA PHE A 288 -5.98 20.82 -20.83
C PHE A 288 -6.11 22.11 -19.99
N ASP A 289 -6.25 22.00 -18.68
CA ASP A 289 -6.39 23.14 -17.76
C ASP A 289 -5.16 24.06 -17.81
N CYS A 290 -3.97 23.49 -18.01
CA CYS A 290 -2.73 24.25 -18.23
C CYS A 290 -2.76 25.20 -19.44
N THR A 291 -3.73 25.04 -20.36
CA THR A 291 -3.86 25.92 -21.52
C THR A 291 -4.58 27.24 -21.20
N GLY A 292 -5.29 27.30 -20.07
CA GLY A 292 -6.16 28.43 -19.71
C GLY A 292 -7.40 28.58 -20.60
N LEU A 293 -7.73 27.57 -21.40
CA LEU A 293 -8.96 27.53 -22.19
C LEU A 293 -10.14 27.06 -21.34
N CYS A 294 -11.35 27.48 -21.71
CA CYS A 294 -12.57 27.03 -21.06
C CYS A 294 -12.69 25.51 -21.10
N VAL A 295 -12.99 24.87 -19.96
CA VAL A 295 -13.17 23.42 -19.84
C VAL A 295 -14.21 22.87 -20.84
N PHE A 296 -15.28 23.63 -21.11
CA PHE A 296 -16.30 23.23 -22.08
C PHE A 296 -15.80 23.23 -23.53
N ALA A 297 -14.72 23.95 -23.84
CA ALA A 297 -14.08 23.84 -25.16
C ALA A 297 -13.38 22.47 -25.35
N ASN A 298 -13.12 21.73 -24.26
CA ASN A 298 -12.56 20.38 -24.34
C ASN A 298 -13.56 19.36 -24.91
N SER A 299 -14.89 19.61 -24.84
CA SER A 299 -15.88 18.72 -25.47
C SER A 299 -15.61 18.57 -26.97
N ALA A 300 -15.42 19.70 -27.66
CA ALA A 300 -15.10 19.74 -29.08
C ALA A 300 -13.74 19.10 -29.39
N VAL A 301 -12.76 19.20 -28.49
CA VAL A 301 -11.45 18.55 -28.64
C VAL A 301 -11.59 17.03 -28.59
N ASN A 302 -12.43 16.52 -27.69
CA ASN A 302 -12.64 15.08 -27.50
C ASN A 302 -13.46 14.44 -28.61
N THR A 303 -14.33 15.20 -29.29
CA THR A 303 -15.22 14.70 -30.35
C THR A 303 -14.73 15.03 -31.76
N ASN A 304 -13.79 15.97 -31.94
CA ASN A 304 -13.33 16.43 -33.25
C ASN A 304 -11.80 16.44 -33.36
N ALA A 305 -11.26 15.51 -34.15
CA ALA A 305 -9.82 15.38 -34.39
C ALA A 305 -9.16 16.67 -34.93
N LYS A 306 -9.89 17.48 -35.73
CA LYS A 306 -9.37 18.76 -36.23
C LYS A 306 -9.25 19.81 -35.13
N ALA A 307 -10.14 19.77 -34.13
CA ALA A 307 -10.05 20.64 -32.97
C ALA A 307 -8.85 20.27 -32.09
N ALA A 308 -8.60 18.97 -31.89
CA ALA A 308 -7.42 18.48 -31.17
C ALA A 308 -6.11 18.88 -31.88
N GLU A 309 -6.03 18.71 -33.21
CA GLU A 309 -4.86 19.14 -33.99
C GLU A 309 -4.68 20.67 -33.96
N ALA A 310 -5.79 21.42 -34.05
CA ALA A 310 -5.76 22.88 -33.97
C ALA A 310 -5.26 23.36 -32.59
N LEU A 311 -5.65 22.71 -31.49
CA LEU A 311 -5.16 23.01 -30.15
C LEU A 311 -3.63 22.84 -30.06
N LEU A 312 -3.10 21.69 -30.50
CA LEU A 312 -1.66 21.45 -30.50
C LEU A 312 -0.91 22.45 -31.40
N THR A 313 -1.50 22.80 -32.55
CA THR A 313 -0.94 23.81 -33.46
C THR A 313 -0.94 25.20 -32.82
N MET A 314 -1.98 25.58 -32.07
CA MET A 314 -2.01 26.84 -31.33
C MET A 314 -0.90 26.90 -30.28
N ILE A 315 -0.69 25.81 -29.51
CA ILE A 315 0.38 25.75 -28.51
C ILE A 315 1.76 25.85 -29.18
N TYR A 316 1.98 25.12 -30.27
CA TYR A 316 3.22 25.20 -31.05
C TYR A 316 3.45 26.60 -31.63
N ALA A 317 2.43 27.21 -32.24
CA ALA A 317 2.53 28.54 -32.82
C ALA A 317 2.79 29.63 -31.78
N LYS A 318 2.33 29.42 -30.53
CA LYS A 318 2.62 30.31 -29.41
C LYS A 318 4.06 30.14 -28.92
N PHE A 319 4.45 28.92 -28.53
CA PHE A 319 5.68 28.67 -27.76
C PHE A 319 6.85 28.09 -28.57
N GLY A 320 6.66 27.76 -29.84
CA GLY A 320 7.67 27.10 -30.69
C GLY A 320 7.95 25.63 -30.34
N THR A 321 7.26 25.08 -29.32
CA THR A 321 7.44 23.70 -28.85
C THR A 321 6.41 22.79 -29.51
N ARG A 322 6.86 21.80 -30.28
CA ARG A 322 5.96 20.80 -30.88
C ARG A 322 5.56 19.80 -29.82
N LEU A 323 4.26 19.67 -29.57
CA LEU A 323 3.70 18.65 -28.70
C LEU A 323 2.96 17.61 -29.53
N THR A 324 3.17 16.35 -29.21
CA THR A 324 2.38 15.21 -29.65
C THR A 324 1.28 14.90 -28.62
N SER A 325 0.36 14.00 -28.96
CA SER A 325 -0.62 13.48 -27.99
C SER A 325 0.04 12.80 -26.78
N ALA A 326 1.20 12.14 -27.00
CA ALA A 326 1.98 11.55 -25.91
C ALA A 326 2.55 12.63 -24.97
N ASP A 327 2.97 13.77 -25.52
CA ASP A 327 3.46 14.90 -24.72
C ASP A 327 2.34 15.56 -23.92
N LYS A 328 1.13 15.70 -24.50
CA LYS A 328 -0.06 16.16 -23.75
C LYS A 328 -0.33 15.25 -22.55
N ARG A 329 -0.34 13.93 -22.76
CA ARG A 329 -0.54 12.96 -21.68
C ARG A 329 0.56 13.03 -20.61
N ALA A 330 1.82 13.17 -21.03
CA ALA A 330 2.95 13.32 -20.12
C ALA A 330 2.89 14.61 -19.30
N LEU A 331 2.37 15.70 -19.87
CA LEU A 331 2.12 16.95 -19.16
C LEU A 331 1.07 16.73 -18.06
N GLY A 332 -0.07 16.11 -18.37
CA GLY A 332 -1.12 15.83 -17.39
C GLY A 332 -0.62 14.99 -16.20
N ILE A 333 0.16 13.94 -16.48
CA ILE A 333 0.80 13.14 -15.41
C ILE A 333 1.73 14.00 -14.56
N ARG A 334 2.51 14.89 -15.18
CA ARG A 334 3.44 15.77 -14.46
C ARG A 334 2.69 16.73 -13.54
N VAL A 335 1.60 17.31 -14.01
CA VAL A 335 0.74 18.22 -13.23
C VAL A 335 0.14 17.48 -12.04
N LEU A 336 -0.51 16.33 -12.26
CA LEU A 336 -1.09 15.53 -11.17
C LEU A 336 -0.03 15.09 -10.14
N LYS A 337 1.19 14.75 -10.58
CA LYS A 337 2.30 14.46 -9.66
C LYS A 337 2.67 15.69 -8.82
N ALA A 338 2.78 16.86 -9.44
CA ALA A 338 3.12 18.11 -8.74
C ALA A 338 2.03 18.52 -7.74
N GLU A 339 0.75 18.40 -8.10
CA GLU A 339 -0.37 18.70 -7.21
C GLU A 339 -0.47 17.72 -6.04
N ARG A 340 -0.26 16.41 -6.29
CA ARG A 340 -0.21 15.42 -5.20
C ARG A 340 0.94 15.70 -4.25
N GLU A 341 2.09 16.13 -4.78
CA GLU A 341 3.22 16.50 -3.94
C GLU A 341 2.94 17.75 -3.12
N PHE A 342 2.28 18.75 -3.70
CA PHE A 342 1.77 19.90 -2.95
C PHE A 342 0.85 19.45 -1.80
N ASN A 343 -0.09 18.53 -2.06
CA ASN A 343 -0.99 18.02 -1.04
C ASN A 343 -0.27 17.30 0.11
N ARG A 344 0.73 16.46 -0.21
CA ARG A 344 1.55 15.81 0.83
C ARG A 344 2.26 16.82 1.70
N LYS A 345 2.84 17.87 1.09
CA LYS A 345 3.48 18.98 1.82
C LYS A 345 2.48 19.79 2.65
N ALA A 346 1.23 19.88 2.20
CA ALA A 346 0.13 20.52 2.94
C ALA A 346 -0.45 19.64 4.07
N GLY A 347 0.04 18.40 4.22
CA GLY A 347 -0.36 17.48 5.30
C GLY A 347 -1.49 16.52 4.94
N PHE A 348 -1.93 16.47 3.67
CA PHE A 348 -2.89 15.46 3.22
C PHE A 348 -2.21 14.09 3.13
N THR A 349 -2.95 13.06 3.55
CA THR A 349 -2.47 11.68 3.61
C THR A 349 -3.30 10.78 2.69
N LYS A 350 -2.96 9.48 2.62
CA LYS A 350 -3.85 8.49 2.00
C LYS A 350 -5.18 8.32 2.72
N ALA A 351 -5.27 8.76 3.98
CA ALA A 351 -6.56 8.93 4.59
C ALA A 351 -7.29 9.92 3.68
N ASP A 352 -6.80 11.14 3.51
CA ASP A 352 -7.15 12.16 2.48
C ASP A 352 -8.15 11.75 1.38
N ASP A 353 -7.65 10.81 0.59
CA ASP A 353 -8.13 10.32 -0.69
C ASP A 353 -9.23 9.24 -0.54
N ARG A 354 -10.22 9.47 0.34
CA ARG A 354 -11.37 8.56 0.53
C ARG A 354 -12.71 9.30 0.61
N LEU A 355 -13.78 8.66 0.14
CA LEU A 355 -15.15 9.20 0.26
C LEU A 355 -15.63 9.14 1.72
N ALA A 356 -16.63 9.96 2.05
CA ALA A 356 -17.31 9.88 3.33
C ALA A 356 -17.96 8.50 3.54
N ARG A 357 -17.88 7.99 4.77
CA ARG A 357 -18.25 6.61 5.13
C ARG A 357 -19.64 6.20 4.63
N PHE A 358 -20.62 7.08 4.73
CA PHE A 358 -22.00 6.78 4.36
C PHE A 358 -22.17 6.45 2.87
N PHE A 359 -21.29 6.91 1.98
CA PHE A 359 -21.34 6.53 0.56
C PHE A 359 -21.11 5.02 0.33
N TYR A 360 -20.43 4.35 1.27
CA TYR A 360 -20.19 2.91 1.22
C TYR A 360 -21.26 2.09 1.97
N GLU A 361 -22.08 2.74 2.80
CA GLU A 361 -22.98 2.06 3.75
C GLU A 361 -24.46 2.32 3.49
N GLU A 362 -24.80 3.49 2.95
CA GLU A 362 -26.19 3.93 2.76
C GLU A 362 -26.60 3.79 1.29
N PRO A 363 -27.50 2.85 0.95
CA PRO A 363 -28.03 2.70 -0.40
C PRO A 363 -28.74 3.96 -0.86
N LEU A 364 -28.56 4.33 -2.13
CA LEU A 364 -29.18 5.51 -2.74
C LEU A 364 -30.39 5.14 -3.62
N PRO A 365 -31.63 5.50 -3.25
CA PRO A 365 -32.77 5.40 -4.16
C PRO A 365 -32.59 6.27 -5.42
N PRO A 366 -33.09 5.84 -6.60
CA PRO A 366 -33.96 4.68 -6.82
C PRO A 366 -33.22 3.35 -7.03
N HIS A 367 -31.91 3.38 -7.31
CA HIS A 367 -31.13 2.17 -7.64
C HIS A 367 -30.77 1.33 -6.42
N ASN A 368 -30.79 1.95 -5.24
CA ASN A 368 -30.38 1.37 -3.95
C ASN A 368 -28.96 0.80 -4.00
N THR A 369 -28.03 1.53 -4.63
CA THR A 369 -26.61 1.18 -4.72
C THR A 369 -25.78 1.96 -3.71
N VAL A 370 -24.61 1.41 -3.37
CA VAL A 370 -23.53 2.07 -2.63
C VAL A 370 -22.29 2.21 -3.53
N VAL A 371 -21.26 2.90 -3.07
CA VAL A 371 -19.96 2.88 -3.76
C VAL A 371 -19.34 1.50 -3.60
N ILE A 372 -19.04 0.85 -4.72
CA ILE A 372 -18.52 -0.52 -4.79
C ILE A 372 -17.11 -0.61 -5.36
N VAL A 373 -16.60 0.47 -5.97
CA VAL A 373 -15.19 0.54 -6.37
C VAL A 373 -14.34 0.57 -5.10
N SER A 374 -13.58 -0.50 -4.91
CA SER A 374 -12.74 -0.68 -3.72
C SER A 374 -11.50 0.22 -3.77
N ASP A 375 -10.99 0.58 -2.59
CA ASP A 375 -9.67 1.24 -2.46
C ASP A 375 -8.55 0.44 -3.16
N GLU A 376 -8.73 -0.87 -3.31
CA GLU A 376 -7.80 -1.81 -3.94
C GLU A 376 -7.82 -1.72 -5.47
N GLU A 377 -9.00 -1.59 -6.08
CA GLU A 377 -9.15 -1.37 -7.52
C GLU A 377 -8.56 -0.01 -7.94
N MET A 378 -8.63 1.00 -7.06
CA MET A 378 -7.93 2.28 -7.24
C MET A 378 -6.39 2.13 -7.21
N MET A 379 -5.84 0.96 -6.84
CA MET A 379 -4.40 0.64 -6.69
C MET A 379 -3.91 -0.47 -7.65
N ALA A 380 -4.57 -0.68 -8.80
CA ALA A 380 -4.39 -1.79 -9.76
C ALA A 380 -2.95 -2.19 -10.17
N ASP A 381 -1.96 -1.30 -10.05
CA ASP A 381 -0.55 -1.60 -10.36
C ASP A 381 0.05 -2.65 -9.41
N VAL A 382 -0.39 -2.67 -8.14
CA VAL A 382 0.05 -3.66 -7.15
C VAL A 382 -0.52 -5.04 -7.48
N ALA A 383 -1.78 -5.13 -7.87
CA ALA A 383 -2.44 -6.38 -8.25
C ALA A 383 -1.77 -7.06 -9.45
N ARG A 384 -1.46 -6.29 -10.50
CA ARG A 384 -0.76 -6.81 -11.69
C ARG A 384 0.65 -7.32 -11.37
N SER A 385 1.34 -6.70 -10.42
CA SER A 385 2.68 -7.17 -10.00
C SER A 385 2.63 -8.50 -9.23
N ILE A 386 1.56 -8.74 -8.46
CA ILE A 386 1.38 -9.96 -7.65
C ILE A 386 0.85 -11.11 -8.51
N LYS A 387 0.07 -10.82 -9.56
CA LYS A 387 -0.59 -11.82 -10.42
C LYS A 387 -0.16 -11.72 -11.88
N PRO A 388 1.14 -11.86 -12.20
CA PRO A 388 1.64 -11.68 -13.56
C PRO A 388 1.14 -12.72 -14.58
N TYR A 389 0.44 -13.76 -14.12
CA TYR A 389 -0.01 -14.90 -14.92
C TYR A 389 -1.55 -14.98 -15.08
N GLN A 390 -2.31 -14.10 -14.42
CA GLN A 390 -3.78 -14.18 -14.35
C GLN A 390 -4.43 -14.17 -15.74
N ASP A 391 -3.88 -13.40 -16.68
CA ASP A 391 -4.38 -13.29 -18.05
C ASP A 391 -3.73 -14.28 -19.03
N ALA A 392 -2.67 -14.98 -18.61
CA ALA A 392 -1.87 -15.84 -19.47
C ALA A 392 -2.25 -17.33 -19.38
N TYR A 393 -2.93 -17.73 -18.32
CA TYR A 393 -3.32 -19.12 -18.05
C TYR A 393 -4.76 -19.19 -17.56
N THR A 394 -5.38 -20.36 -17.65
CA THR A 394 -6.76 -20.56 -17.18
C THR A 394 -6.83 -20.40 -15.67
N THR A 395 -7.64 -19.45 -15.21
CA THR A 395 -7.95 -19.27 -13.78
C THR A 395 -9.10 -20.20 -13.37
N PHE A 396 -8.86 -21.09 -12.40
CA PHE A 396 -9.86 -22.05 -11.90
C PHE A 396 -10.59 -21.49 -10.68
N LEU A 397 -11.77 -20.89 -10.88
CA LEU A 397 -12.66 -20.44 -9.80
C LEU A 397 -13.45 -21.59 -9.15
N ARG A 398 -13.52 -22.73 -9.83
CA ARG A 398 -14.16 -23.96 -9.39
C ARG A 398 -13.36 -25.16 -9.89
N LEU A 399 -13.55 -26.31 -9.26
CA LEU A 399 -13.02 -27.57 -9.79
C LEU A 399 -13.52 -27.77 -11.23
N PRO A 400 -12.65 -28.18 -12.17
CA PRO A 400 -13.07 -28.46 -13.54
C PRO A 400 -14.03 -29.66 -13.55
N GLU A 401 -15.05 -29.60 -14.40
CA GLU A 401 -16.07 -30.65 -14.51
C GLU A 401 -15.47 -32.00 -14.94
N THR A 402 -14.45 -31.95 -15.78
CA THR A 402 -13.63 -33.11 -16.18
C THR A 402 -12.18 -32.86 -15.82
N GLY A 403 -11.50 -33.89 -15.31
CA GLY A 403 -10.07 -33.80 -15.00
C GLY A 403 -9.24 -33.45 -16.23
N ARG A 404 -8.33 -32.50 -16.08
CA ARG A 404 -7.38 -32.13 -17.13
C ARG A 404 -6.39 -33.27 -17.40
N ASN A 405 -5.83 -33.27 -18.60
CA ASN A 405 -4.72 -34.15 -18.94
C ASN A 405 -3.51 -33.83 -18.04
N LYS A 406 -2.81 -34.87 -17.55
CA LYS A 406 -1.72 -34.72 -16.58
C LYS A 406 -0.48 -34.11 -17.21
N GLU A 407 -0.18 -34.49 -18.45
CA GLU A 407 0.96 -33.98 -19.21
C GLU A 407 0.79 -32.48 -19.53
N GLU A 408 -0.43 -32.02 -19.80
CA GLU A 408 -0.75 -30.59 -19.96
C GLU A 408 -0.55 -29.80 -18.65
N ILE A 409 -0.97 -30.35 -17.51
CA ILE A 409 -0.74 -29.72 -16.20
C ILE A 409 0.77 -29.59 -15.94
N ILE A 410 1.53 -30.66 -16.17
CA ILE A 410 2.98 -30.65 -15.97
C ILE A 410 3.65 -29.64 -16.91
N ALA A 411 3.30 -29.62 -18.19
CA ALA A 411 3.85 -28.66 -19.15
C ALA A 411 3.55 -27.19 -18.77
N GLU A 412 2.36 -26.92 -18.24
CA GLU A 412 1.99 -25.59 -17.72
C GLU A 412 2.85 -25.20 -16.51
N MET A 413 3.02 -26.12 -15.56
CA MET A 413 3.85 -25.91 -14.36
C MET A 413 5.33 -25.73 -14.72
N ASP A 414 5.86 -26.49 -15.67
CA ASP A 414 7.23 -26.36 -16.17
C ASP A 414 7.44 -25.00 -16.86
N ALA A 415 6.46 -24.52 -17.64
CA ALA A 415 6.52 -23.22 -18.28
C ALA A 415 6.51 -22.06 -17.26
N LEU A 416 5.73 -22.17 -16.19
CA LEU A 416 5.72 -21.21 -15.08
C LEU A 416 7.07 -21.24 -14.33
N ARG A 417 7.54 -22.44 -13.96
CA ARG A 417 8.83 -22.64 -13.32
C ARG A 417 9.97 -22.02 -14.13
N ALA A 418 10.02 -22.24 -15.45
CA ALA A 418 11.07 -21.69 -16.30
C ALA A 418 11.12 -20.15 -16.28
N LYS A 419 9.95 -19.49 -16.22
CA LYS A 419 9.86 -18.03 -16.09
C LYS A 419 10.39 -17.55 -14.73
N GLU A 420 10.12 -18.28 -13.67
CA GLU A 420 10.51 -17.93 -12.31
C GLU A 420 11.98 -18.26 -11.98
N GLU A 421 12.48 -19.37 -12.51
CA GLU A 421 13.86 -19.86 -12.31
C GLU A 421 14.89 -18.82 -12.80
N SER A 422 14.59 -18.13 -13.90
CA SER A 422 15.40 -17.04 -14.44
C SER A 422 15.63 -15.87 -13.47
N LYS A 423 14.82 -15.75 -12.41
CA LYS A 423 14.95 -14.68 -11.42
C LYS A 423 16.04 -14.98 -10.40
N TRP A 424 16.24 -16.24 -10.02
CA TRP A 424 17.11 -16.62 -8.90
C TRP A 424 18.31 -17.47 -9.30
N LYS A 425 18.27 -18.22 -10.40
CA LYS A 425 19.32 -19.17 -10.81
C LYS A 425 20.69 -18.49 -10.93
N ASP A 426 20.70 -17.27 -11.46
CA ASP A 426 21.91 -16.49 -11.71
C ASP A 426 22.43 -15.72 -10.48
N GLY A 427 21.81 -15.90 -9.30
CA GLY A 427 22.32 -15.35 -8.03
C GLY A 427 22.01 -13.88 -7.77
N PHE A 428 20.97 -13.31 -8.41
CA PHE A 428 20.55 -11.92 -8.20
C PHE A 428 19.62 -11.70 -6.99
N VAL A 429 19.26 -12.76 -6.27
CA VAL A 429 18.22 -12.71 -5.21
C VAL A 429 18.86 -12.94 -3.85
N SER A 430 18.77 -11.94 -2.98
CA SER A 430 19.19 -12.01 -1.58
C SER A 430 18.45 -13.15 -0.85
N GLY A 431 19.20 -14.02 -0.16
CA GLY A 431 18.65 -15.16 0.54
C GLY A 431 17.87 -16.10 -0.40
N ALA A 432 16.57 -16.29 -0.11
CA ALA A 432 15.59 -17.09 -0.87
C ALA A 432 16.02 -18.55 -1.19
N VAL A 433 16.97 -18.73 -2.10
CA VAL A 433 17.54 -20.02 -2.55
C VAL A 433 18.99 -20.16 -2.06
N TYR A 434 19.19 -21.09 -1.12
CA TYR A 434 20.44 -21.19 -0.36
C TYR A 434 21.53 -22.03 -1.04
N HIS A 435 21.17 -23.13 -1.70
CA HIS A 435 22.10 -23.95 -2.50
C HIS A 435 21.97 -23.64 -3.99
N GLY A 436 20.82 -23.98 -4.60
CA GLY A 436 20.44 -23.61 -5.98
C GLY A 436 21.21 -24.31 -7.11
N ASP A 437 21.98 -25.36 -6.80
CA ASP A 437 22.69 -26.15 -7.82
C ASP A 437 21.76 -27.19 -8.44
N GLU A 438 21.84 -27.39 -9.75
CA GLU A 438 20.92 -28.25 -10.48
C GLU A 438 21.06 -29.71 -10.05
N ALA A 439 22.30 -30.21 -9.87
CA ALA A 439 22.53 -31.59 -9.43
C ALA A 439 22.05 -31.82 -7.99
N HIS A 440 22.24 -30.84 -7.11
CA HIS A 440 21.71 -30.91 -5.74
C HIS A 440 20.18 -30.87 -5.71
N ILE A 441 19.55 -30.01 -6.51
CA ILE A 441 18.08 -29.94 -6.63
C ILE A 441 17.52 -31.26 -7.15
N ASP A 442 18.12 -31.83 -8.20
CA ASP A 442 17.67 -33.10 -8.78
C ASP A 442 17.82 -34.27 -7.80
N PHE A 443 18.92 -34.29 -7.04
CA PHE A 443 19.11 -35.22 -5.94
C PHE A 443 17.98 -35.12 -4.90
N LEU A 444 17.67 -33.92 -4.42
CA LEU A 444 16.60 -33.72 -3.43
C LEU A 444 15.20 -34.02 -4.00
N ASN A 445 14.95 -33.69 -5.27
CA ASN A 445 13.70 -34.04 -5.96
C ASN A 445 13.52 -35.56 -6.03
N ARG A 446 14.60 -36.31 -6.26
CA ARG A 446 14.58 -37.78 -6.22
C ARG A 446 14.32 -38.30 -4.81
N VAL A 447 14.96 -37.74 -3.78
CA VAL A 447 14.71 -38.10 -2.37
C VAL A 447 13.25 -37.85 -2.00
N TYR A 448 12.69 -36.69 -2.40
CA TYR A 448 11.28 -36.35 -2.18
C TYR A 448 10.36 -37.37 -2.86
N THR A 449 10.65 -37.73 -4.12
CA THR A 449 9.86 -38.69 -4.90
C THR A 449 9.76 -40.05 -4.20
N ILE A 450 10.89 -40.55 -3.67
CA ILE A 450 10.95 -41.83 -2.93
C ILE A 450 10.10 -41.77 -1.65
N ASN A 451 9.99 -40.61 -1.01
CA ASN A 451 9.36 -40.44 0.30
C ASN A 451 8.01 -39.71 0.24
N SER A 452 7.43 -39.47 -0.94
CA SER A 452 6.28 -38.57 -1.13
C SER A 452 5.03 -38.92 -0.31
N GLN A 453 4.86 -40.19 0.07
CA GLN A 453 3.71 -40.67 0.85
C GLN A 453 3.97 -40.75 2.35
N THR A 454 5.20 -40.49 2.79
CA THR A 454 5.59 -40.67 4.20
C THR A 454 4.94 -39.60 5.07
N ASN A 455 4.30 -40.03 6.16
CA ASN A 455 3.71 -39.16 7.17
C ASN A 455 4.23 -39.54 8.57
N PRO A 456 5.08 -38.70 9.21
CA PRO A 456 5.65 -38.97 10.54
C PRO A 456 4.66 -39.25 11.66
N LEU A 457 3.37 -38.95 11.47
CA LEU A 457 2.31 -39.34 12.40
C LEU A 457 2.26 -40.87 12.60
N HIS A 458 2.50 -41.64 11.54
CA HIS A 458 2.39 -43.11 11.56
C HIS A 458 3.78 -43.74 11.62
N THR A 459 4.41 -43.63 12.78
CA THR A 459 5.78 -44.13 13.03
C THR A 459 5.91 -45.65 12.87
N ASP A 460 4.80 -46.38 12.98
CA ASP A 460 4.66 -47.82 12.73
C ASP A 460 4.69 -48.16 11.24
N VAL A 461 4.11 -47.30 10.39
CA VAL A 461 4.06 -47.48 8.94
C VAL A 461 5.35 -47.00 8.27
N TRP A 462 5.92 -45.90 8.75
CA TRP A 462 7.12 -45.29 8.16
C TRP A 462 8.24 -45.12 9.19
N PRO A 463 8.80 -46.20 9.77
CA PRO A 463 9.90 -46.09 10.73
C PRO A 463 11.16 -45.42 10.15
N SER A 464 11.32 -45.43 8.82
CA SER A 464 12.39 -44.70 8.12
C SER A 464 12.35 -43.20 8.41
N ILE A 465 11.15 -42.60 8.53
CA ILE A 465 11.07 -41.15 8.77
C ILE A 465 11.43 -40.79 10.20
N THR A 466 11.08 -41.65 11.15
CA THR A 466 11.50 -41.54 12.55
C THR A 466 13.03 -41.57 12.64
N LYS A 467 13.69 -42.47 11.89
CA LYS A 467 15.16 -42.49 11.79
C LYS A 467 15.71 -41.16 11.26
N TYR A 468 15.18 -40.67 10.14
CA TYR A 468 15.68 -39.44 9.52
C TYR A 468 15.50 -38.22 10.43
N GLU A 469 14.34 -38.05 11.05
CA GLU A 469 14.09 -36.92 11.97
C GLU A 469 14.97 -37.01 13.22
N ALA A 470 15.12 -38.19 13.82
CA ALA A 470 15.98 -38.39 14.99
C ALA A 470 17.44 -38.09 14.67
N GLU A 471 17.94 -38.56 13.52
CA GLU A 471 19.32 -38.31 13.09
C GLU A 471 19.56 -36.85 12.70
N VAL A 472 18.59 -36.16 12.06
CA VAL A 472 18.68 -34.72 11.80
C VAL A 472 18.81 -33.94 13.10
N VAL A 473 17.98 -34.24 14.11
CA VAL A 473 18.07 -33.62 15.45
C VAL A 473 19.42 -33.91 16.08
N SER A 474 19.88 -35.16 16.05
CA SER A 474 21.15 -35.59 16.66
C SER A 474 22.37 -34.94 16.00
N MET A 475 22.44 -34.92 14.66
CA MET A 475 23.51 -34.26 13.92
C MET A 475 23.53 -32.75 14.17
N THR A 476 22.36 -32.10 14.20
CA THR A 476 22.26 -30.66 14.47
C THR A 476 22.68 -30.34 15.91
N ALA A 477 22.30 -31.18 16.88
CA ALA A 477 22.72 -31.02 18.28
C ALA A 477 24.24 -31.18 18.43
N ASN A 478 24.86 -32.18 17.81
CA ASN A 478 26.31 -32.35 17.82
C ASN A 478 27.05 -31.20 17.15
N MET A 479 26.54 -30.71 16.01
CA MET A 479 27.10 -29.53 15.33
C MET A 479 27.12 -28.29 16.24
N LEU A 480 26.16 -28.20 17.18
CA LEU A 480 26.04 -27.14 18.16
C LEU A 480 26.54 -27.54 19.56
N ASN A 481 27.50 -28.48 19.61
CA ASN A 481 28.20 -28.88 20.83
C ASN A 481 27.28 -29.42 21.94
N GLY A 482 26.17 -30.08 21.58
CA GLY A 482 25.24 -30.66 22.55
C GLY A 482 25.82 -31.88 23.30
N ASP A 483 26.80 -32.56 22.73
CA ASP A 483 27.57 -33.64 23.35
C ASP A 483 28.35 -33.15 24.58
N LYS A 484 28.89 -31.93 24.54
CA LYS A 484 29.63 -31.31 25.65
C LYS A 484 28.78 -31.00 26.89
N VAL A 485 27.45 -31.00 26.76
CA VAL A 485 26.54 -30.79 27.91
C VAL A 485 26.57 -32.01 28.85
N THR A 486 26.72 -33.22 28.31
CA THR A 486 26.72 -34.46 29.08
C THR A 486 28.02 -34.72 29.85
N GLU A 487 29.04 -33.88 29.66
CA GLU A 487 30.33 -33.95 30.34
C GLU A 487 30.35 -33.18 31.68
N ASP A 488 29.30 -32.41 32.01
CA ASP A 488 29.15 -31.72 33.30
C ASP A 488 28.49 -32.66 34.33
N PRO A 489 29.26 -33.24 35.29
CA PRO A 489 28.73 -34.23 36.24
C PRO A 489 27.72 -33.66 37.23
N ASP A 490 27.56 -32.33 37.31
CA ASP A 490 26.63 -31.65 38.20
C ASP A 490 25.25 -31.39 37.53
N LEU A 491 25.05 -31.78 36.26
CA LEU A 491 23.83 -31.57 35.49
C LEU A 491 23.35 -32.86 34.81
N ASP A 492 22.08 -33.24 35.02
CA ASP A 492 21.41 -34.36 34.30
C ASP A 492 20.77 -33.86 32.98
N ASP A 493 21.55 -33.12 32.19
CA ASP A 493 21.10 -32.45 30.97
C ASP A 493 21.43 -33.31 29.72
N GLU A 494 20.41 -33.68 28.94
CA GLU A 494 20.55 -34.31 27.63
C GLU A 494 19.93 -33.41 26.55
N VAL A 495 20.77 -32.89 25.64
CA VAL A 495 20.30 -32.06 24.53
C VAL A 495 19.42 -32.89 23.61
N CYS A 496 18.21 -32.41 23.39
CA CYS A 496 17.20 -33.11 22.61
C CYS A 496 16.38 -32.13 21.77
N GLY A 497 15.59 -32.62 20.82
CA GLY A 497 14.83 -31.72 19.96
C GLY A 497 13.80 -32.40 19.09
N VAL A 498 13.25 -31.64 18.14
CA VAL A 498 12.33 -32.14 17.11
C VAL A 498 12.55 -31.40 15.79
N VAL A 499 12.21 -32.05 14.67
CA VAL A 499 12.10 -31.39 13.36
C VAL A 499 10.77 -30.64 13.26
N SER A 500 10.82 -29.41 12.78
CA SER A 500 9.65 -28.55 12.53
C SER A 500 9.58 -28.14 11.05
N SER A 501 8.50 -27.49 10.62
CA SER A 501 8.29 -27.02 9.25
C SER A 501 9.13 -25.81 8.85
N GLY A 502 9.78 -25.15 9.80
CA GLY A 502 10.61 -23.96 9.55
C GLY A 502 10.89 -23.17 10.83
N GLY A 503 11.78 -22.18 10.74
CA GLY A 503 12.24 -21.40 11.87
C GLY A 503 11.12 -20.66 12.61
N THR A 504 10.08 -20.22 11.89
CA THR A 504 8.89 -19.66 12.55
C THR A 504 8.21 -20.69 13.46
N GLU A 505 8.04 -21.95 13.02
CA GLU A 505 7.48 -22.98 13.90
C GLU A 505 8.44 -23.30 15.05
N SER A 506 9.75 -23.36 14.81
CA SER A 506 10.76 -23.58 15.86
C SER A 506 10.66 -22.52 16.97
N ILE A 507 10.60 -21.24 16.60
CA ILE A 507 10.44 -20.11 17.53
C ILE A 507 9.11 -20.20 18.28
N LEU A 508 8.00 -20.43 17.56
CA LEU A 508 6.67 -20.55 18.19
C LEU A 508 6.63 -21.71 19.20
N LEU A 509 7.22 -22.85 18.85
CA LEU A 509 7.33 -24.00 19.74
C LEU A 509 8.19 -23.68 20.97
N ALA A 510 9.32 -23.01 20.81
CA ALA A 510 10.15 -22.58 21.93
C ALA A 510 9.37 -21.67 22.89
N MET A 511 8.69 -20.65 22.37
CA MET A 511 7.94 -19.70 23.18
C MET A 511 6.74 -20.35 23.90
N LYS A 512 6.01 -21.24 23.23
CA LYS A 512 4.98 -22.07 23.86
C LYS A 512 5.58 -22.92 24.99
N THR A 513 6.74 -23.53 24.74
CA THR A 513 7.44 -24.40 25.70
C THR A 513 7.84 -23.64 26.95
N TYR A 514 8.49 -22.48 26.82
CA TYR A 514 8.84 -21.65 27.98
C TYR A 514 7.61 -21.15 28.74
N ARG A 515 6.52 -20.82 28.04
CA ARG A 515 5.27 -20.43 28.68
C ARG A 515 4.72 -21.55 29.55
N ASP A 516 4.61 -22.75 28.99
CA ASP A 516 4.03 -23.89 29.69
C ASP A 516 4.94 -24.36 30.82
N TRP A 517 6.26 -24.42 30.59
CA TRP A 517 7.26 -24.69 31.62
C TRP A 517 7.19 -23.69 32.78
N ALA A 518 7.18 -22.39 32.51
CA ALA A 518 7.13 -21.37 33.56
C ALA A 518 5.81 -21.39 34.33
N ARG A 519 4.69 -21.72 33.67
CA ARG A 519 3.40 -21.93 34.36
C ARG A 519 3.48 -23.12 35.30
N ASP A 520 3.94 -24.26 34.80
CA ASP A 520 3.88 -25.54 35.51
C ASP A 520 4.93 -25.62 36.63
N MET A 521 6.13 -25.09 36.39
CA MET A 521 7.27 -25.17 37.31
C MET A 521 7.41 -23.94 38.22
N LYS A 522 6.89 -22.77 37.80
CA LYS A 522 7.09 -21.49 38.50
C LYS A 522 5.80 -20.75 38.85
N GLY A 523 4.64 -21.26 38.44
CA GLY A 523 3.34 -20.63 38.70
C GLY A 523 3.10 -19.31 37.97
N ILE A 524 3.87 -18.99 36.92
CA ILE A 524 3.75 -17.74 36.17
C ILE A 524 2.53 -17.81 35.23
N SER A 525 1.53 -16.97 35.49
CA SER A 525 0.28 -16.89 34.70
C SER A 525 0.20 -15.71 33.73
N LYS A 526 1.11 -14.73 33.86
CA LYS A 526 1.21 -13.54 33.00
C LYS A 526 2.61 -13.44 32.40
N PRO A 527 2.97 -14.36 31.49
CA PRO A 527 4.35 -14.52 31.02
C PRO A 527 4.86 -13.30 30.25
N GLU A 528 6.12 -12.95 30.48
CA GLU A 528 6.86 -11.91 29.77
C GLU A 528 8.07 -12.52 29.05
N MET A 529 8.37 -12.07 27.82
CA MET A 529 9.61 -12.41 27.12
C MET A 529 10.39 -11.15 26.77
N ILE A 530 11.71 -11.25 26.90
CA ILE A 530 12.64 -10.16 26.60
C ILE A 530 13.32 -10.45 25.26
N VAL A 531 13.13 -9.54 24.30
CA VAL A 531 13.65 -9.71 22.93
C VAL A 531 14.32 -8.43 22.42
N PRO A 532 15.47 -8.50 21.75
CA PRO A 532 16.05 -7.36 21.04
C PRO A 532 15.11 -6.83 19.95
N ILE A 533 15.18 -5.53 19.61
CA ILE A 533 14.39 -4.96 18.51
C ILE A 533 14.71 -5.58 17.15
N THR A 534 15.88 -6.22 17.00
CA THR A 534 16.36 -6.91 15.80
C THR A 534 15.92 -8.38 15.72
N ALA A 535 15.31 -8.93 16.78
CA ALA A 535 14.84 -10.31 16.80
C ALA A 535 13.73 -10.54 15.76
N HIS A 536 13.64 -11.76 15.24
CA HIS A 536 12.74 -12.12 14.14
C HIS A 536 11.25 -11.84 14.47
N ALA A 537 10.47 -11.40 13.47
CA ALA A 537 9.04 -11.10 13.65
C ALA A 537 8.17 -12.31 14.09
N ALA A 538 8.72 -13.52 14.08
CA ALA A 538 8.05 -14.70 14.65
C ALA A 538 7.85 -14.58 16.18
N PHE A 539 8.69 -13.80 16.88
CA PHE A 539 8.46 -13.51 18.29
C PHE A 539 7.20 -12.67 18.49
N ASP A 540 6.93 -11.65 17.66
CA ASP A 540 5.64 -10.94 17.69
C ASP A 540 4.45 -11.88 17.50
N LYS A 541 4.58 -12.83 16.57
CA LYS A 541 3.54 -13.84 16.32
C LYS A 541 3.34 -14.75 17.54
N ALA A 542 4.43 -15.16 18.20
CA ALA A 542 4.38 -15.94 19.44
C ALA A 542 3.69 -15.16 20.57
N ALA A 543 4.02 -13.88 20.73
CA ALA A 543 3.42 -12.99 21.72
C ALA A 543 1.90 -12.95 21.56
N GLN A 544 1.44 -12.75 20.32
CA GLN A 544 0.01 -12.69 19.99
C GLN A 544 -0.69 -14.04 20.18
N TYR A 545 -0.11 -15.14 19.67
CA TYR A 545 -0.75 -16.46 19.68
C TYR A 545 -0.83 -17.05 21.09
N PHE A 546 0.20 -16.83 21.90
CA PHE A 546 0.33 -17.47 23.21
C PHE A 546 0.08 -16.52 24.39
N ASN A 547 -0.31 -15.28 24.10
CA ASN A 547 -0.55 -14.22 25.07
C ASN A 547 0.66 -14.00 26.00
N ILE A 548 1.84 -13.85 25.40
CA ILE A 548 3.10 -13.55 26.10
C ILE A 548 3.38 -12.06 25.91
N LYS A 549 3.52 -11.31 27.00
CA LYS A 549 3.87 -9.89 26.92
C LYS A 549 5.32 -9.76 26.45
N MET A 550 5.52 -9.05 25.36
CA MET A 550 6.85 -8.86 24.78
C MET A 550 7.47 -7.55 25.27
N ILE A 551 8.70 -7.62 25.77
CA ILE A 551 9.51 -6.47 26.17
C ILE A 551 10.64 -6.32 25.15
N ARG A 552 10.64 -5.22 24.41
CA ARG A 552 11.63 -4.93 23.36
C ARG A 552 12.82 -4.16 23.92
N ILE A 553 14.02 -4.67 23.68
CA ILE A 553 15.27 -4.09 24.15
C ILE A 553 16.00 -3.42 22.99
N PRO A 554 16.55 -2.19 23.16
CA PRO A 554 17.33 -1.54 22.12
C PRO A 554 18.60 -2.34 21.78
N VAL A 555 19.21 -1.97 20.66
CA VAL A 555 20.55 -2.42 20.27
C VAL A 555 21.56 -1.30 20.43
N ASP A 556 22.83 -1.65 20.55
CA ASP A 556 23.96 -0.72 20.56
C ASP A 556 24.30 -0.21 19.14
N ALA A 557 25.39 0.56 19.03
CA ALA A 557 25.87 1.13 17.77
C ALA A 557 26.30 0.07 16.74
N ASP A 558 26.65 -1.14 17.19
CA ASP A 558 27.00 -2.28 16.35
C ASP A 558 25.80 -3.17 16.05
N PHE A 559 24.58 -2.69 16.34
CA PHE A 559 23.32 -3.41 16.16
C PHE A 559 23.23 -4.73 16.93
N LYS A 560 23.88 -4.82 18.09
CA LYS A 560 23.83 -5.94 19.02
C LYS A 560 22.94 -5.61 20.21
N ALA A 561 22.27 -6.61 20.78
CA ALA A 561 21.38 -6.42 21.93
C ALA A 561 22.07 -5.79 23.14
N ASP A 562 21.43 -4.77 23.74
CA ASP A 562 21.93 -4.12 24.94
C ASP A 562 21.74 -5.02 26.18
N VAL A 563 22.86 -5.54 26.70
CA VAL A 563 22.89 -6.45 27.86
C VAL A 563 22.41 -5.74 29.14
N ALA A 564 22.76 -4.47 29.33
CA ALA A 564 22.38 -3.74 30.54
C ALA A 564 20.87 -3.47 30.55
N LYS A 565 20.31 -3.07 29.41
CA LYS A 565 18.86 -2.88 29.29
C LYS A 565 18.09 -4.18 29.36
N THR A 566 18.67 -5.29 28.89
CA THR A 566 18.12 -6.63 29.12
C THR A 566 18.04 -6.92 30.62
N ARG A 567 19.12 -6.68 31.39
CA ARG A 567 19.15 -6.89 32.84
C ARG A 567 18.08 -6.06 33.57
N ASP A 568 17.96 -4.78 33.22
CA ASP A 568 16.98 -3.85 33.81
C ASP A 568 15.51 -4.25 33.51
N ALA A 569 15.28 -4.99 32.43
CA ALA A 569 13.95 -5.40 31.98
C ALA A 569 13.44 -6.69 32.65
N ILE A 570 14.29 -7.43 33.36
CA ILE A 570 13.90 -8.70 34.01
C ILE A 570 12.90 -8.42 35.14
N THR A 571 11.79 -9.14 35.10
CA THR A 571 10.73 -9.12 36.11
C THR A 571 10.45 -10.53 36.63
N PRO A 572 9.72 -10.68 37.76
CA PRO A 572 9.26 -11.99 38.22
C PRO A 572 8.35 -12.76 37.24
N ASN A 573 7.83 -12.08 36.20
CA ASN A 573 7.02 -12.70 35.16
C ASN A 573 7.83 -13.09 33.91
N THR A 574 9.12 -12.75 33.86
CA THR A 574 9.96 -13.05 32.71
C THR A 574 10.17 -14.56 32.62
N ILE A 575 9.91 -15.14 31.45
CA ILE A 575 10.02 -16.57 31.21
C ILE A 575 11.21 -16.93 30.29
N VAL A 576 11.65 -15.99 29.45
CA VAL A 576 12.73 -16.21 28.50
C VAL A 576 13.39 -14.90 28.04
N ILE A 577 14.72 -14.94 27.86
CA ILE A 577 15.50 -13.95 27.11
C ILE A 577 15.87 -14.54 25.75
N VAL A 578 15.83 -13.73 24.69
CA VAL A 578 16.17 -14.13 23.31
C VAL A 578 17.43 -13.40 22.85
N GLY A 579 18.29 -14.11 22.11
CA GLY A 579 19.37 -13.50 21.32
C GLY A 579 19.47 -14.16 19.94
N SER A 580 19.89 -13.42 18.92
CA SER A 580 19.99 -13.90 17.54
C SER A 580 21.45 -14.18 17.13
N ALA A 581 21.65 -15.26 16.36
CA ALA A 581 22.96 -15.71 15.89
C ALA A 581 22.91 -16.10 14.39
N PRO A 582 23.00 -15.13 13.46
CA PRO A 582 22.88 -13.68 13.65
C PRO A 582 21.42 -13.20 13.51
N SER A 583 21.18 -11.91 13.76
CA SER A 583 19.92 -11.24 13.46
C SER A 583 19.70 -11.09 11.94
N PHE A 584 18.46 -11.29 11.48
CA PHE A 584 18.12 -11.13 10.05
C PHE A 584 18.31 -9.70 9.52
N PRO A 585 17.96 -8.61 10.25
CA PRO A 585 18.07 -7.28 9.67
C PRO A 585 19.51 -6.89 9.33
N HIS A 586 20.47 -7.16 10.21
CA HIS A 586 21.83 -6.60 10.10
C HIS A 586 22.95 -7.64 10.06
N GLY A 587 22.64 -8.94 10.15
CA GLY A 587 23.65 -9.99 10.11
C GLY A 587 24.60 -10.02 11.31
N THR A 588 24.25 -9.33 12.40
CA THR A 588 25.04 -9.22 13.62
C THR A 588 24.71 -10.33 14.61
N ILE A 589 25.73 -10.84 15.31
CA ILE A 589 25.57 -11.83 16.39
C ILE A 589 25.41 -11.09 17.71
N ASP A 590 24.31 -11.35 18.42
CA ASP A 590 24.06 -10.77 19.74
C ASP A 590 25.08 -11.29 20.77
N PRO A 591 25.29 -10.61 21.92
CA PRO A 591 26.18 -11.06 22.98
C PRO A 591 25.58 -12.24 23.76
N ILE A 592 25.48 -13.40 23.10
CA ILE A 592 24.78 -14.59 23.59
C ILE A 592 25.33 -15.06 24.94
N GLU A 593 26.65 -15.09 25.11
CA GLU A 593 27.28 -15.45 26.39
C GLU A 593 26.74 -14.61 27.55
N ALA A 594 26.82 -13.28 27.45
CA ALA A 594 26.37 -12.38 28.49
C ALA A 594 24.85 -12.46 28.74
N LEU A 595 24.04 -12.53 27.68
CA LEU A 595 22.58 -12.61 27.82
C LEU A 595 22.12 -13.96 28.39
N SER A 596 22.77 -15.05 27.99
CA SER A 596 22.47 -16.38 28.51
C SER A 596 22.85 -16.50 29.99
N GLU A 597 23.92 -15.83 30.41
CA GLU A 597 24.30 -15.79 31.82
C GLU A 597 23.30 -14.98 32.66
N LEU A 598 22.77 -13.86 32.13
CA LEU A 598 21.65 -13.15 32.77
C LEU A 598 20.44 -14.06 33.00
N ALA A 599 20.07 -14.83 31.97
CA ALA A 599 18.94 -15.75 32.07
C ALA A 599 19.19 -16.84 33.12
N ARG A 600 20.42 -17.35 33.18
CA ARG A 600 20.85 -18.35 34.16
C ARG A 600 20.82 -17.79 35.59
N GLU A 601 21.36 -16.60 35.82
CA GLU A 601 21.35 -15.90 37.12
C GLU A 601 19.92 -15.64 37.61
N ALA A 602 19.02 -15.30 36.69
CA ALA A 602 17.62 -15.02 36.98
C ALA A 602 16.73 -16.28 37.03
N ASP A 603 17.31 -17.47 36.80
CA ASP A 603 16.57 -18.74 36.67
C ASP A 603 15.39 -18.59 35.68
N ILE A 604 15.68 -18.25 34.42
CA ILE A 604 14.70 -18.15 33.33
C ILE A 604 15.25 -18.81 32.06
N GLY A 605 14.40 -19.00 31.05
CA GLY A 605 14.83 -19.52 29.76
C GLY A 605 15.79 -18.59 29.01
N PHE A 606 16.62 -19.16 28.16
CA PHE A 606 17.38 -18.45 27.14
C PHE A 606 17.25 -19.18 25.81
N HIS A 607 16.84 -18.45 24.77
CA HIS A 607 16.70 -18.97 23.43
C HIS A 607 17.67 -18.29 22.48
N THR A 608 18.56 -19.08 21.86
CA THR A 608 19.36 -18.62 20.71
C THR A 608 18.57 -18.84 19.42
N ASP A 609 18.17 -17.76 18.76
CA ASP A 609 17.66 -17.84 17.39
C ASP A 609 18.84 -17.93 16.41
N ALA A 610 19.26 -19.17 16.13
CA ALA A 610 20.26 -19.49 15.13
C ALA A 610 19.62 -20.00 13.82
N CYS A 611 18.37 -19.61 13.54
CA CYS A 611 17.67 -20.05 12.34
C CYS A 611 18.49 -19.74 11.09
N LEU A 612 19.08 -18.54 11.03
CA LEU A 612 19.93 -18.11 9.93
C LEU A 612 21.37 -18.63 10.04
N GLY A 613 22.02 -18.58 11.20
CA GLY A 613 23.45 -18.84 11.32
C GLY A 613 23.86 -20.25 11.74
N GLY A 614 22.95 -21.11 12.21
CA GLY A 614 23.33 -22.38 12.84
C GLY A 614 24.08 -23.36 11.92
N PHE A 615 23.89 -23.28 10.60
CA PHE A 615 24.65 -24.05 9.60
C PHE A 615 25.78 -23.26 8.91
N ILE A 616 26.19 -22.11 9.46
CA ILE A 616 27.35 -21.33 8.99
C ILE A 616 28.34 -21.10 10.13
N LEU A 617 27.89 -20.62 11.28
CA LEU A 617 28.74 -20.21 12.40
C LEU A 617 29.68 -21.31 12.91
N PRO A 618 29.27 -22.59 13.08
CA PRO A 618 30.19 -23.65 13.51
C PRO A 618 31.33 -23.89 12.51
N TRP A 619 31.06 -23.70 11.22
CA TRP A 619 32.04 -23.89 10.15
C TRP A 619 32.94 -22.66 10.02
N ALA A 620 32.39 -21.46 10.20
CA ALA A 620 33.15 -20.21 10.26
C ALA A 620 34.19 -20.27 11.40
N GLU A 621 33.78 -20.74 12.59
CA GLU A 621 34.68 -20.95 13.74
C GLU A 621 35.82 -21.92 13.38
N LYS A 622 35.51 -23.07 12.76
CA LYS A 622 36.51 -24.05 12.28
C LYS A 622 37.44 -23.50 11.19
N LEU A 623 36.99 -22.53 10.40
CA LEU A 623 37.79 -21.84 9.38
C LEU A 623 38.68 -20.74 9.98
N GLY A 624 38.59 -20.48 11.29
CA GLY A 624 39.41 -19.50 12.01
C GLY A 624 38.84 -18.09 12.07
N TYR A 625 37.56 -17.89 11.74
CA TYR A 625 36.87 -16.63 11.99
C TYR A 625 36.61 -16.48 13.50
N ASP A 626 36.65 -15.24 14.00
CA ASP A 626 36.35 -14.93 15.40
C ASP A 626 34.82 -14.97 15.62
N ILE A 627 34.33 -16.10 16.12
CA ILE A 627 32.91 -16.34 16.35
C ILE A 627 32.66 -16.37 17.86
N PRO A 628 31.87 -15.42 18.42
CA PRO A 628 31.44 -15.49 19.80
C PRO A 628 30.68 -16.79 20.09
N LEU A 629 30.83 -17.34 21.29
CA LEU A 629 30.04 -18.51 21.71
C LEU A 629 28.55 -18.17 21.63
N PHE A 630 27.77 -19.07 21.03
CA PHE A 630 26.33 -18.87 20.81
C PHE A 630 25.49 -20.13 21.10
N ASP A 631 26.13 -21.26 21.36
CA ASP A 631 25.50 -22.59 21.39
C ASP A 631 25.49 -23.23 22.79
N PHE A 632 25.24 -24.54 22.87
CA PHE A 632 25.06 -25.26 24.13
C PHE A 632 26.32 -25.33 25.01
N ARG A 633 27.50 -24.93 24.51
CA ARG A 633 28.69 -24.69 25.36
C ARG A 633 28.42 -23.69 26.48
N LEU A 634 27.51 -22.75 26.24
CA LEU A 634 27.09 -21.76 27.24
C LEU A 634 26.00 -22.35 28.12
N ARG A 635 26.31 -22.56 29.41
CA ARG A 635 25.38 -23.16 30.38
C ARG A 635 24.00 -22.47 30.42
N GLY A 636 23.95 -21.15 30.24
CA GLY A 636 22.70 -20.40 30.23
C GLY A 636 21.78 -20.67 29.02
N VAL A 637 22.31 -21.15 27.90
CA VAL A 637 21.53 -21.42 26.68
C VAL A 637 20.65 -22.64 26.87
N THR A 638 19.32 -22.48 26.90
CA THR A 638 18.39 -23.60 27.15
C THR A 638 17.64 -24.09 25.92
N SER A 639 17.60 -23.32 24.83
CA SER A 639 17.13 -23.80 23.52
C SER A 639 17.77 -23.07 22.34
N ILE A 640 17.80 -23.72 21.18
CA ILE A 640 18.34 -23.17 19.93
C ILE A 640 17.45 -23.59 18.76
N SER A 641 17.01 -22.65 17.92
CA SER A 641 16.35 -22.95 16.63
C SER A 641 17.33 -22.84 15.47
N VAL A 642 17.28 -23.77 14.50
CA VAL A 642 18.20 -23.84 13.35
C VAL A 642 17.49 -24.31 12.08
N ASP A 643 17.55 -23.55 10.99
CA ASP A 643 16.87 -23.92 9.75
C ASP A 643 17.72 -24.83 8.85
N THR A 644 17.30 -26.09 8.72
CA THR A 644 17.86 -27.01 7.72
C THR A 644 17.56 -26.57 6.29
N HIS A 645 16.44 -25.89 6.04
CA HIS A 645 16.07 -25.39 4.71
C HIS A 645 16.76 -24.08 4.27
N LYS A 646 17.63 -23.54 5.13
CA LYS A 646 18.52 -22.41 4.84
C LYS A 646 19.90 -22.94 4.47
N TYR A 647 20.91 -22.71 5.29
CA TYR A 647 22.28 -23.19 5.06
C TYR A 647 22.47 -24.67 5.41
N GLY A 648 21.46 -25.37 5.93
CA GLY A 648 21.45 -26.84 5.89
C GLY A 648 21.23 -27.40 4.48
N TYR A 649 20.83 -26.54 3.52
CA TYR A 649 20.64 -26.84 2.10
C TYR A 649 19.57 -27.91 1.81
N ALA A 650 18.63 -28.12 2.73
CA ALA A 650 17.46 -28.96 2.53
C ALA A 650 16.42 -28.30 1.63
N ALA A 651 15.42 -29.06 1.17
CA ALA A 651 14.24 -28.51 0.53
C ALA A 651 13.46 -27.61 1.52
N LYS A 652 12.72 -26.63 0.99
CA LYS A 652 11.88 -25.74 1.80
C LYS A 652 10.86 -26.53 2.62
N GLY A 653 10.65 -26.10 3.88
CA GLY A 653 9.69 -26.72 4.80
C GLY A 653 10.30 -27.62 5.88
N SER A 654 11.58 -27.42 6.25
CA SER A 654 12.22 -28.09 7.40
C SER A 654 13.08 -27.15 8.26
N SER A 655 13.07 -27.35 9.58
CA SER A 655 13.93 -26.70 10.60
C SER A 655 14.06 -27.61 11.82
N VAL A 656 14.90 -27.26 12.79
CA VAL A 656 15.10 -27.97 14.05
C VAL A 656 14.95 -27.00 15.22
N ILE A 657 14.24 -27.43 16.27
CA ILE A 657 14.28 -26.81 17.60
C ILE A 657 14.94 -27.78 18.57
N LEU A 658 15.99 -27.32 19.25
CA LEU A 658 16.74 -28.06 20.25
C LEU A 658 16.50 -27.44 21.63
N TYR A 659 16.53 -28.27 22.66
CA TYR A 659 16.43 -27.91 24.07
C TYR A 659 17.57 -28.57 24.84
N ARG A 660 18.05 -27.90 25.87
CA ARG A 660 19.12 -28.39 26.75
C ARG A 660 18.74 -29.67 27.50
N SER A 661 17.45 -29.84 27.86
CA SER A 661 16.99 -30.99 28.64
C SER A 661 15.68 -31.60 28.12
N ILE A 662 15.50 -32.89 28.39
CA ILE A 662 14.26 -33.63 28.09
C ILE A 662 13.07 -33.05 28.84
N GLU A 663 13.26 -32.60 30.08
CA GLU A 663 12.21 -31.99 30.89
C GLU A 663 11.63 -30.75 30.19
N LEU A 664 12.49 -29.84 29.74
CA LEU A 664 12.04 -28.63 29.05
C LEU A 664 11.29 -29.00 27.76
N ARG A 665 11.83 -29.93 26.94
CA ARG A 665 11.17 -30.37 25.71
C ARG A 665 9.79 -30.99 25.95
N ARG A 666 9.54 -31.66 27.08
CA ARG A 666 8.23 -32.28 27.37
C ARG A 666 7.09 -31.25 27.43
N HIS A 667 7.37 -30.00 27.84
CA HIS A 667 6.36 -28.92 27.81
C HIS A 667 6.01 -28.48 26.38
N GLN A 668 6.78 -28.85 25.37
CA GLN A 668 6.43 -28.60 23.98
C GLN A 668 5.29 -29.49 23.51
N PHE A 669 5.29 -30.76 23.94
CA PHE A 669 4.38 -31.77 23.43
C PHE A 669 2.92 -31.45 23.75
N TYR A 670 2.04 -31.91 22.88
CA TYR A 670 0.61 -31.97 23.16
C TYR A 670 0.18 -33.43 23.26
N THR A 671 -0.60 -33.75 24.28
CA THR A 671 -1.17 -35.09 24.50
C THR A 671 -2.62 -34.96 24.95
N THR A 672 -3.49 -35.86 24.49
CA THR A 672 -4.83 -36.03 25.06
C THR A 672 -5.19 -37.50 25.15
N THR A 673 -5.78 -37.89 26.29
CA THR A 673 -6.19 -39.26 26.62
C THR A 673 -7.69 -39.49 26.47
N ASP A 674 -8.48 -38.42 26.42
CA ASP A 674 -9.94 -38.48 26.54
C ASP A 674 -10.66 -38.30 25.19
N TRP A 675 -9.90 -38.11 24.11
CA TRP A 675 -10.46 -37.95 22.77
C TRP A 675 -11.02 -39.28 22.24
N PRO A 676 -12.28 -39.35 21.76
CA PRO A 676 -12.88 -40.60 21.27
C PRO A 676 -12.16 -41.25 20.08
N GLY A 677 -11.29 -40.51 19.38
CA GLY A 677 -10.45 -41.04 18.30
C GLY A 677 -9.22 -41.85 18.77
N GLY A 678 -9.04 -42.01 20.08
CA GLY A 678 -7.93 -42.74 20.71
C GLY A 678 -6.87 -41.83 21.33
N LEU A 679 -5.82 -42.43 21.87
CA LEU A 679 -4.67 -41.71 22.41
C LEU A 679 -4.04 -40.84 21.32
N TYR A 680 -3.85 -39.56 21.63
CA TYR A 680 -3.31 -38.61 20.68
C TYR A 680 -2.09 -37.91 21.27
N LEU A 681 -1.03 -37.84 20.49
CA LEU A 681 0.16 -37.06 20.80
C LEU A 681 0.69 -36.34 19.54
N SER A 682 1.26 -35.15 19.73
CA SER A 682 2.00 -34.45 18.68
C SER A 682 3.24 -33.75 19.24
N PRO A 683 4.42 -33.93 18.61
CA PRO A 683 5.64 -33.28 19.06
C PRO A 683 5.73 -31.80 18.64
N THR A 684 4.96 -31.37 17.63
CA THR A 684 4.94 -30.04 17.02
C THR A 684 3.49 -29.52 16.88
N PHE A 685 3.24 -28.38 16.20
CA PHE A 685 1.87 -27.91 15.95
C PHE A 685 1.12 -28.81 14.97
N ALA A 686 1.79 -29.25 13.91
CA ALA A 686 1.18 -30.10 12.90
C ALA A 686 1.03 -31.55 13.37
N ARG A 687 -0.07 -32.20 12.95
CA ARG A 687 -0.31 -33.64 13.11
C ARG A 687 0.25 -34.43 11.94
N SER A 688 -0.46 -34.40 10.80
CA SER A 688 0.05 -34.94 9.54
C SER A 688 1.13 -34.00 9.02
N ARG A 689 2.30 -34.56 8.71
CA ARG A 689 3.47 -33.80 8.23
C ARG A 689 3.99 -34.44 6.95
N ALA A 690 4.60 -33.63 6.08
CA ALA A 690 5.22 -34.12 4.85
C ALA A 690 6.59 -34.74 5.17
N GLY A 691 6.64 -36.04 5.45
CA GLY A 691 7.88 -36.74 5.80
C GLY A 691 8.94 -36.66 4.70
N ALA A 692 8.53 -36.52 3.45
CA ALA A 692 9.45 -36.31 2.34
C ALA A 692 10.41 -35.11 2.58
N LEU A 693 9.96 -34.05 3.25
CA LEU A 693 10.79 -32.88 3.54
C LEU A 693 11.83 -33.17 4.63
N SER A 694 11.48 -33.90 5.70
CA SER A 694 12.48 -34.33 6.69
C SER A 694 13.50 -35.30 6.08
N ALA A 695 13.09 -36.15 5.13
CA ALA A 695 14.01 -37.00 4.38
C ALA A 695 14.99 -36.18 3.51
N THR A 696 14.54 -35.08 2.87
CA THR A 696 15.45 -34.20 2.12
C THR A 696 16.45 -33.47 3.03
N ALA A 697 16.05 -33.10 4.26
CA ALA A 697 16.96 -32.51 5.24
C ALA A 697 18.06 -33.49 5.65
N TRP A 698 17.66 -34.71 6.01
CA TRP A 698 18.60 -35.78 6.32
C TRP A 698 19.55 -36.06 5.15
N ALA A 699 19.00 -36.21 3.94
CA ALA A 699 19.79 -36.51 2.75
C ALA A 699 20.78 -35.40 2.40
N ALA A 700 20.38 -34.12 2.52
CA ALA A 700 21.28 -32.99 2.31
C ALA A 700 22.44 -33.00 3.33
N MET A 701 22.14 -33.15 4.62
CA MET A 701 23.16 -33.17 5.67
C MET A 701 24.17 -34.29 5.49
N VAL A 702 23.70 -35.51 5.18
CA VAL A 702 24.56 -36.69 5.01
C VAL A 702 25.35 -36.62 3.71
N ALA A 703 24.78 -36.08 2.63
CA ALA A 703 25.47 -35.96 1.34
C ALA A 703 26.55 -34.87 1.35
N ILE A 704 26.30 -33.76 2.03
CA ILE A 704 27.24 -32.63 2.12
C ILE A 704 28.36 -32.93 3.12
N GLY A 705 28.00 -33.42 4.31
CA GLY A 705 28.93 -33.71 5.39
C GLY A 705 29.70 -32.47 5.89
N GLU A 706 30.51 -32.65 6.92
CA GLU A 706 31.30 -31.55 7.51
C GLU A 706 32.21 -30.86 6.48
N GLN A 707 32.92 -31.62 5.65
CA GLN A 707 33.83 -31.07 4.65
C GLN A 707 33.08 -30.20 3.61
N GLY A 708 31.93 -30.64 3.14
CA GLY A 708 31.13 -29.87 2.19
C GLY A 708 30.58 -28.58 2.82
N TYR A 709 30.12 -28.64 4.08
CA TYR A 709 29.67 -27.45 4.79
C TYR A 709 30.81 -26.45 5.00
N LEU A 710 32.01 -26.91 5.36
CA LEU A 710 33.22 -26.08 5.47
C LEU A 710 33.56 -25.40 4.14
N GLU A 711 33.57 -26.15 3.03
CA GLU A 711 33.88 -25.62 1.71
C GLU A 711 32.88 -24.58 1.23
N ILE A 712 31.58 -24.82 1.43
CA ILE A 712 30.53 -23.88 1.04
C ILE A 712 30.56 -22.64 1.93
N ALA A 713 30.69 -22.80 3.25
CA ALA A 713 30.79 -21.69 4.19
C ALA A 713 32.01 -20.82 3.86
N LYS A 714 33.18 -21.42 3.59
CA LYS A 714 34.37 -20.71 3.15
C LYS A 714 34.11 -19.84 1.93
N LYS A 715 33.50 -20.40 0.88
CA LYS A 715 33.15 -19.66 -0.35
C LYS A 715 32.21 -18.49 -0.07
N ILE A 716 31.20 -18.68 0.78
CA ILE A 716 30.24 -17.62 1.15
C ILE A 716 30.95 -16.49 1.90
N LEU A 717 31.78 -16.82 2.91
CA LEU A 717 32.50 -15.85 3.72
C LEU A 717 33.55 -15.10 2.90
N GLU A 718 34.31 -15.77 2.03
CA GLU A 718 35.25 -15.12 1.10
C GLU A 718 34.52 -14.17 0.13
N THR A 719 33.35 -14.56 -0.37
CA THR A 719 32.49 -13.70 -1.20
C THR A 719 32.00 -12.48 -0.40
N ALA A 720 31.65 -12.69 0.87
CA ALA A 720 31.21 -11.64 1.76
C ALA A 720 32.30 -10.59 1.99
N GLU A 721 33.54 -11.02 2.23
CA GLU A 721 34.67 -10.09 2.40
C GLU A 721 34.90 -9.21 1.16
N VAL A 722 34.77 -9.78 -0.05
CA VAL A 722 34.86 -9.01 -1.31
C VAL A 722 33.75 -7.96 -1.37
N ILE A 723 32.50 -8.34 -1.08
CA ILE A 723 31.36 -7.41 -1.12
C ILE A 723 31.46 -6.35 -0.03
N LYS A 724 31.82 -6.71 1.20
CA LYS A 724 32.01 -5.77 2.31
C LYS A 724 33.06 -4.72 1.97
N LYS A 725 34.22 -5.16 1.46
CA LYS A 725 35.27 -4.25 1.02
C LYS A 725 34.78 -3.33 -0.12
N GLY A 726 34.08 -3.89 -1.11
CA GLY A 726 33.53 -3.12 -2.21
C GLY A 726 32.51 -2.06 -1.78
N ILE A 727 31.67 -2.35 -0.78
CA ILE A 727 30.73 -1.37 -0.21
C ILE A 727 31.50 -0.28 0.57
N GLN A 728 32.49 -0.67 1.38
CA GLN A 728 33.31 0.27 2.17
C GLN A 728 34.13 1.23 1.30
N GLU A 729 34.47 0.84 0.07
CA GLU A 729 35.16 1.69 -0.91
C GLU A 729 34.23 2.74 -1.58
N ILE A 730 32.91 2.64 -1.40
CA ILE A 730 31.93 3.59 -1.95
C ILE A 730 31.65 4.69 -0.90
N PRO A 731 32.06 5.95 -1.12
CA PRO A 731 32.02 7.00 -0.08
C PRO A 731 30.62 7.32 0.48
N GLU A 732 29.57 7.10 -0.32
CA GLU A 732 28.19 7.40 0.08
C GLU A 732 27.54 6.29 0.91
N LEU A 733 28.17 5.12 1.03
CA LEU A 733 27.61 3.95 1.70
C LEU A 733 28.40 3.58 2.95
N HIS A 734 27.72 2.99 3.92
CA HIS A 734 28.34 2.37 5.09
C HIS A 734 27.60 1.09 5.46
N ILE A 735 28.33 0.13 6.02
CA ILE A 735 27.78 -1.13 6.53
C ILE A 735 27.19 -0.89 7.92
N LEU A 736 26.07 -1.54 8.22
CA LEU A 736 25.41 -1.49 9.52
C LEU A 736 25.93 -2.65 10.39
N GLY A 737 26.72 -2.33 11.41
CA GLY A 737 27.37 -3.32 12.29
C GLY A 737 28.57 -4.02 11.63
N ASP A 738 28.88 -5.23 12.08
CA ASP A 738 29.97 -6.07 11.55
C ASP A 738 29.45 -7.47 11.15
N PRO A 739 28.72 -7.59 10.02
CA PRO A 739 28.18 -8.85 9.56
C PRO A 739 29.23 -9.76 8.92
N LEU A 740 29.05 -11.06 9.07
CA LEU A 740 29.89 -12.06 8.42
C LEU A 740 29.48 -12.35 6.97
N TRP A 741 28.19 -12.50 6.68
CA TRP A 741 27.70 -12.81 5.31
C TRP A 741 26.31 -12.26 4.96
N ASP A 742 25.55 -11.77 5.94
CA ASP A 742 24.27 -11.07 5.70
C ASP A 742 24.50 -9.57 5.84
N ILE A 743 24.81 -8.92 4.72
CA ILE A 743 25.45 -7.60 4.71
C ILE A 743 24.37 -6.53 4.57
N ALA A 744 24.05 -5.87 5.68
CA ALA A 744 23.21 -4.68 5.68
C ALA A 744 24.06 -3.41 5.49
N PHE A 745 23.58 -2.50 4.65
CA PHE A 745 24.23 -1.22 4.41
C PHE A 745 23.21 -0.11 4.20
N SER A 746 23.65 1.12 4.46
CA SER A 746 22.83 2.32 4.37
C SER A 746 23.62 3.49 3.78
N SER A 747 22.97 4.64 3.66
CA SER A 747 23.55 5.89 3.20
C SER A 747 22.98 7.04 4.02
N GLU A 748 23.85 7.94 4.49
CA GLU A 748 23.44 9.20 5.13
C GLU A 748 23.21 10.32 4.10
N THR A 749 23.82 10.18 2.91
CA THR A 749 23.86 11.22 1.88
C THR A 749 22.88 10.97 0.74
N LEU A 750 22.48 9.72 0.50
CA LEU A 750 21.60 9.32 -0.60
C LEU A 750 20.40 8.52 -0.07
N ASN A 751 19.29 8.56 -0.81
CA ASN A 751 18.14 7.70 -0.50
C ASN A 751 18.47 6.23 -0.82
N ILE A 752 18.69 5.42 0.21
CA ILE A 752 19.07 4.01 0.06
C ILE A 752 18.04 3.18 -0.72
N TYR A 753 16.75 3.53 -0.65
CA TYR A 753 15.70 2.82 -1.39
C TYR A 753 15.71 3.17 -2.88
N ARG A 754 16.24 4.33 -3.28
CA ARG A 754 16.48 4.65 -4.70
C ARG A 754 17.60 3.79 -5.25
N ILE A 755 18.66 3.58 -4.46
CA ILE A 755 19.73 2.65 -4.83
C ILE A 755 19.16 1.24 -4.98
N MET A 756 18.29 0.81 -4.06
CA MET A 756 17.57 -0.47 -4.15
C MET A 756 16.76 -0.60 -5.45
N ASP A 757 15.99 0.43 -5.84
CA ASP A 757 15.20 0.40 -7.08
C ASP A 757 16.07 0.26 -8.32
N VAL A 758 17.18 1.02 -8.41
CA VAL A 758 18.12 0.96 -9.54
C VAL A 758 18.83 -0.39 -9.59
N MET A 759 19.15 -0.98 -8.44
CA MET A 759 19.62 -2.36 -8.35
C MET A 759 18.54 -3.33 -8.86
N GLY A 760 17.26 -3.08 -8.56
CA GLY A 760 16.11 -3.80 -9.10
C GLY A 760 15.97 -3.73 -10.62
N GLU A 761 16.21 -2.57 -11.24
CA GLU A 761 16.28 -2.42 -12.71
C GLU A 761 17.37 -3.31 -13.32
N LYS A 762 18.44 -3.58 -12.56
CA LYS A 762 19.55 -4.48 -12.90
C LYS A 762 19.30 -5.93 -12.48
N LYS A 763 18.06 -6.27 -12.12
CA LYS A 763 17.56 -7.59 -11.69
C LYS A 763 17.88 -7.98 -10.25
N TRP A 764 18.63 -7.18 -9.50
CA TRP A 764 18.94 -7.50 -8.10
C TRP A 764 17.67 -7.39 -7.24
N SER A 765 17.32 -8.48 -6.56
CA SER A 765 16.26 -8.51 -5.56
C SER A 765 16.88 -8.48 -4.17
N LEU A 766 17.02 -7.26 -3.65
CA LEU A 766 17.52 -6.99 -2.31
C LEU A 766 16.36 -6.84 -1.32
N ASN A 767 16.62 -7.02 -0.04
CA ASN A 767 15.60 -6.76 0.98
C ASN A 767 15.75 -5.32 1.48
N GLY A 768 14.64 -4.58 1.46
CA GLY A 768 14.55 -3.28 2.13
C GLY A 768 14.41 -3.46 3.65
N LEU A 769 15.14 -2.64 4.40
CA LEU A 769 15.13 -2.59 5.86
C LEU A 769 14.59 -1.24 6.33
N GLN A 770 14.20 -1.16 7.61
CA GLN A 770 13.72 0.07 8.24
C GLN A 770 14.14 0.14 9.71
N ASN A 771 14.24 1.35 10.25
CA ASN A 771 14.70 1.65 11.61
C ASN A 771 16.09 1.07 11.94
N PRO A 772 17.16 1.50 11.24
CA PRO A 772 17.22 2.63 10.29
C PRO A 772 16.87 2.23 8.84
N PRO A 773 16.63 3.19 7.92
CA PRO A 773 16.55 2.90 6.49
C PRO A 773 17.80 2.15 6.05
N GLY A 774 17.64 1.06 5.30
CA GLY A 774 18.76 0.26 4.85
C GLY A 774 18.33 -0.75 3.81
N VAL A 775 19.31 -1.45 3.26
CA VAL A 775 19.11 -2.63 2.42
C VAL A 775 20.10 -3.68 2.86
N HIS A 776 19.76 -4.96 2.69
CA HIS A 776 20.75 -6.02 2.84
C HIS A 776 20.83 -6.95 1.65
N ILE A 777 21.95 -7.68 1.60
CA ILE A 777 22.14 -8.86 0.79
C ILE A 777 22.57 -10.03 1.70
N CYS A 778 21.67 -11.00 1.83
CA CYS A 778 21.92 -12.25 2.55
C CYS A 778 22.59 -13.24 1.60
N LEU A 779 23.92 -13.38 1.73
CA LEU A 779 24.69 -14.19 0.78
C LEU A 779 24.42 -15.68 0.95
N THR A 780 24.33 -16.36 -0.18
CA THR A 780 24.07 -17.81 -0.29
C THR A 780 25.10 -18.46 -1.19
N HIS A 781 25.05 -19.79 -1.32
CA HIS A 781 25.94 -20.49 -2.24
C HIS A 781 25.77 -20.01 -3.70
N ARG A 782 24.59 -19.50 -4.09
CA ARG A 782 24.38 -18.89 -5.42
C ARG A 782 25.19 -17.62 -5.65
N HIS A 783 25.49 -16.87 -4.60
CA HIS A 783 26.26 -15.64 -4.69
C HIS A 783 27.76 -15.93 -4.84
N SER A 784 28.22 -17.12 -4.44
CA SER A 784 29.63 -17.55 -4.56
C SER A 784 30.05 -17.97 -5.98
N GLN A 785 29.24 -17.66 -7.00
CA GLN A 785 29.60 -17.88 -8.40
C GLN A 785 30.68 -16.90 -8.84
N ALA A 786 31.62 -17.37 -9.67
CA ALA A 786 32.74 -16.57 -10.13
C ALA A 786 32.26 -15.29 -10.86
N GLY A 787 32.81 -14.13 -10.47
CA GLY A 787 32.50 -12.83 -11.08
C GLY A 787 31.23 -12.14 -10.57
N LEU A 788 30.42 -12.81 -9.74
CA LEU A 788 29.13 -12.27 -9.31
C LEU A 788 29.28 -11.22 -8.21
N ALA A 789 30.24 -11.37 -7.31
CA ALA A 789 30.57 -10.36 -6.30
C ALA A 789 31.06 -9.07 -6.95
N GLU A 790 31.96 -9.18 -7.92
CA GLU A 790 32.49 -8.05 -8.69
C GLU A 790 31.36 -7.37 -9.48
N LYS A 791 30.47 -8.17 -10.06
CA LYS A 791 29.29 -7.67 -10.75
C LYS A 791 28.34 -6.91 -9.81
N PHE A 792 28.09 -7.44 -8.61
CA PHE A 792 27.28 -6.76 -7.59
C PHE A 792 27.88 -5.39 -7.26
N ILE A 793 29.18 -5.33 -7.00
CA ILE A 793 29.89 -4.08 -6.67
C ILE A 793 29.85 -3.10 -7.85
N ALA A 794 30.05 -3.58 -9.08
CA ALA A 794 29.99 -2.74 -10.28
C ALA A 794 28.59 -2.16 -10.51
N ASP A 795 27.55 -2.98 -10.33
CA ASP A 795 26.16 -2.55 -10.43
C ASP A 795 25.77 -1.58 -9.32
N LEU A 796 26.27 -1.79 -8.10
CA LEU A 796 26.06 -0.90 -6.96
C LEU A 796 26.74 0.46 -7.16
N ASN A 797 27.96 0.49 -7.71
CA ASN A 797 28.63 1.72 -8.11
C ASN A 797 27.83 2.50 -9.16
N ASP A 798 27.32 1.83 -10.20
CA ASP A 798 26.45 2.47 -11.20
C ASP A 798 25.14 2.97 -10.57
N ALA A 799 24.55 2.21 -9.64
CA ALA A 799 23.35 2.62 -8.93
C ALA A 799 23.58 3.90 -8.11
N VAL A 800 24.68 3.95 -7.34
CA VAL A 800 25.08 5.13 -6.58
C VAL A 800 25.35 6.31 -7.51
N ALA A 801 26.08 6.12 -8.61
CA ALA A 801 26.34 7.18 -9.59
C ALA A 801 25.06 7.75 -10.20
N ARG A 802 24.09 6.90 -10.55
CA ARG A 802 22.78 7.34 -11.09
C ARG A 802 21.97 8.11 -10.07
N VAL A 803 21.92 7.64 -8.82
CA VAL A 803 21.18 8.33 -7.75
C VAL A 803 21.85 9.67 -7.42
N LYS A 804 23.19 9.76 -7.45
CA LYS A 804 23.91 11.04 -7.30
C LYS A 804 23.63 12.03 -8.43
N ALA A 805 23.45 11.54 -9.65
CA ALA A 805 23.18 12.40 -10.81
C ALA A 805 21.77 13.02 -10.79
N ASP A 806 20.83 12.38 -10.09
CA ASP A 806 19.43 12.82 -9.96
C ASP A 806 18.89 12.52 -8.55
N PRO A 807 19.38 13.25 -7.52
CA PRO A 807 19.08 12.95 -6.12
C PRO A 807 17.62 13.25 -5.74
N ASP A 808 16.96 14.13 -6.49
CA ASP A 808 15.59 14.59 -6.23
C ASP A 808 14.52 13.70 -6.88
N LYS A 809 14.91 12.71 -7.70
CA LYS A 809 13.97 11.77 -8.31
C LYS A 809 13.34 10.86 -7.26
N GLU A 810 12.00 10.83 -7.22
CA GLU A 810 11.23 9.99 -6.29
C GLU A 810 11.52 8.48 -6.46
N THR A 811 11.36 7.72 -5.37
CA THR A 811 11.42 6.26 -5.34
C THR A 811 10.24 5.64 -6.09
N ASP A 812 10.49 4.62 -6.89
CA ASP A 812 9.47 3.88 -7.64
C ASP A 812 9.24 2.50 -6.96
N GLY A 813 8.32 1.69 -7.48
CA GLY A 813 8.16 0.28 -7.09
C GLY A 813 8.12 -0.01 -5.57
N VAL A 814 8.93 -0.99 -5.14
CA VAL A 814 8.99 -1.45 -3.75
C VAL A 814 9.75 -0.47 -2.85
N GLY A 815 10.75 0.26 -3.37
CA GLY A 815 11.45 1.30 -2.61
C GLY A 815 10.53 2.44 -2.16
N ARG A 816 9.49 2.73 -2.95
CA ARG A 816 8.41 3.65 -2.53
C ARG A 816 7.62 3.14 -1.33
N LEU A 817 7.31 1.84 -1.26
CA LEU A 817 6.59 1.26 -0.12
C LEU A 817 7.41 1.37 1.17
N TYR A 818 8.72 1.08 1.11
CA TYR A 818 9.62 1.21 2.25
C TYR A 818 9.80 2.69 2.66
N GLY A 819 10.00 3.60 1.71
CA GLY A 819 10.06 5.05 1.97
C GLY A 819 8.78 5.62 2.58
N MET A 820 7.61 5.07 2.22
CA MET A 820 6.33 5.40 2.85
C MET A 820 6.23 4.82 4.27
N SER A 821 6.65 3.56 4.47
CA SER A 821 6.56 2.89 5.78
C SER A 821 7.43 3.56 6.85
N ALA A 822 8.59 4.09 6.47
CA ALA A 822 9.48 4.81 7.37
C ALA A 822 8.93 6.19 7.82
N ASN A 823 7.99 6.78 7.06
CA ASN A 823 7.50 8.14 7.26
C ASN A 823 6.03 8.22 7.72
N ILE A 824 5.29 7.11 7.79
CA ILE A 824 3.88 7.09 8.25
C ILE A 824 3.84 6.96 9.79
N PRO A 825 3.35 7.97 10.54
CA PRO A 825 3.37 7.96 12.00
C PRO A 825 2.38 6.97 12.65
N ILE A 826 1.45 6.42 11.88
CA ILE A 826 0.30 5.64 12.39
C ILE A 826 0.46 4.17 11.99
N LYS A 827 1.01 3.35 12.89
CA LYS A 827 1.24 1.90 12.70
C LYS A 827 -0.01 1.14 12.20
N GLY A 828 -1.21 1.56 12.61
CA GLY A 828 -2.48 0.94 12.20
C GLY A 828 -2.82 1.05 10.71
N VAL A 829 -2.34 2.10 10.02
CA VAL A 829 -2.58 2.29 8.58
C VAL A 829 -1.77 1.28 7.75
N MET A 830 -0.52 1.04 8.15
CA MET A 830 0.34 0.05 7.48
C MET A 830 -0.14 -1.37 7.73
N ASP A 831 -0.59 -1.70 8.95
CA ASP A 831 -1.18 -3.01 9.26
C ASP A 831 -2.40 -3.33 8.39
N ALA A 832 -3.31 -2.37 8.22
CA ALA A 832 -4.46 -2.53 7.34
C ALA A 832 -4.05 -2.73 5.87
N PHE A 833 -3.04 -1.98 5.39
CA PHE A 833 -2.49 -2.16 4.05
C PHE A 833 -1.89 -3.56 3.85
N LEU A 834 -1.09 -4.04 4.79
CA LEU A 834 -0.47 -5.36 4.72
C LEU A 834 -1.51 -6.49 4.73
N LYS A 835 -2.58 -6.37 5.51
CA LYS A 835 -3.70 -7.33 5.50
C LYS A 835 -4.39 -7.38 4.15
N ARG A 836 -4.70 -6.23 3.55
CA ARG A 836 -5.27 -6.15 2.19
C ARG A 836 -4.33 -6.69 1.13
N TYR A 837 -3.03 -6.44 1.25
CA TYR A 837 -2.02 -7.05 0.37
C TYR A 837 -2.10 -8.59 0.45
N MET A 838 -2.28 -9.15 1.64
CA MET A 838 -2.48 -10.60 1.82
C MET A 838 -3.80 -11.08 1.22
N ASP A 839 -4.90 -10.34 1.37
CA ASP A 839 -6.19 -10.66 0.73
C ASP A 839 -6.04 -10.72 -0.80
N LEU A 840 -5.29 -9.77 -1.38
CA LEU A 840 -4.99 -9.72 -2.81
C LEU A 840 -4.15 -10.90 -3.28
N VAL A 841 -3.22 -11.42 -2.48
CA VAL A 841 -2.47 -12.65 -2.82
C VAL A 841 -3.44 -13.82 -3.08
N TYR A 842 -4.50 -13.95 -2.27
CA TYR A 842 -5.47 -15.06 -2.37
C TYR A 842 -6.70 -14.80 -3.26
N LYS A 843 -6.97 -13.54 -3.66
CA LYS A 843 -8.06 -13.19 -4.59
C LYS A 843 -7.79 -13.78 -6.00
N LEU A 844 -8.77 -14.38 -6.66
CA LEU A 844 -8.62 -14.90 -8.04
C LEU A 844 -9.24 -13.96 -9.09
#